data_AF-A0A1I1BDN0-F1
#
_entry.id   AF-A0A1I1BDN0-F1
#
_cell.length_a   1.000
_cell.length_b   1.000
_cell.length_c   1.000
_cell.angle_alpha   90.00
_cell.angle_beta   90.00
_cell.angle_gamma   90.00
#
_symmetry.space_group_name_H-M   'P 1'
#
loop_
_entity.id
_entity.type
_entity.pdbx_description
1 polymer ?
#
loop_
_entity_poly.entity_id
_entity_poly.type
_entity_poly.pdbx_seq_one_letter_code
_entity_poly.pdbx_strand_id
1 'polypeptide(L)'
;MTFTPESDAFRGFPPMDNQNVASEGAYVEQQVGVQYGDSTFHHHESVYNFHQGDSPERKHDVGLNHLAGGTPRFAEKIFGSLLWDGHATTERAYYYLLSVLSDRSLHEIHGDLLTGIVDARKICCSLQQDGWRNAFDMVWRLLRYMRHEVDDRLDGGGLQDALDAFGSLPDERQYEITRHLDMVLGGVIQERLEAAQAHHVVTKRMQVNRRSRAWKFFEQDPARPRRFAAPAKKAEQGDWGRALVGGFFVLLGVAALFAGRFSPGVVLGVLLLAAGGYLVVVHGSARESLTLRYAAKLREVSPPAHPLEARSPGHWVSTDFVREVHRLVDVRFSEARPHIAGNWPAYTEGVRAHLKRRFVDLYGNAQVVPGAISWLIRWHARRVAAGWTSEALFQFRSTLALPARTKILFRVGVGIAVVGLLALLGGDQGSAAVLIGAGGFFAAKGTVRVLGLRKADEIGRAEAEQLFKEEMRGYEEWLKVLADRPTDAEMARWLALDKIYLKTDVVKRAGLTSHDLVEHVVMTEGAKDAMRARVPHGPPRYSSYMVQIFLLTSSGVREARVELDFLTGEAKNERRNLFQYNALASATVTESGMRTTKGEGPQTEEVERLRSRTFRLSLVNGQHLTVVAENFRSKFDDTLENESELFLVALQSSGIESALPILESVAAEGAEWITREQERRRRWSRDWSE
;
A
#
# COMPACT_ATOMS: atom_id res chain seq x y z
N MET A 1 43.14 -10.04 -70.96
CA MET A 1 43.95 -10.25 -69.76
C MET A 1 43.11 -9.85 -68.57
N THR A 2 43.02 -10.74 -67.59
CA THR A 2 41.99 -10.82 -66.55
C THR A 2 41.86 -9.51 -65.77
N PHE A 3 40.65 -8.94 -65.83
CA PHE A 3 40.18 -7.79 -65.05
C PHE A 3 39.70 -8.24 -63.66
N THR A 4 40.06 -7.51 -62.62
CA THR A 4 39.31 -7.45 -61.35
C THR A 4 39.06 -5.97 -61.02
N PRO A 5 37.78 -5.51 -60.97
CA PRO A 5 37.42 -4.15 -60.61
C PRO A 5 36.99 -4.02 -59.14
N GLU A 6 36.96 -2.76 -58.71
CA GLU A 6 36.58 -2.20 -57.40
C GLU A 6 35.19 -2.60 -56.86
N SER A 7 35.08 -2.67 -55.52
CA SER A 7 34.01 -2.11 -54.65
C SER A 7 34.26 -2.60 -53.20
N ASP A 8 33.92 -1.95 -52.10
CA ASP A 8 33.28 -0.66 -51.87
C ASP A 8 33.64 -0.23 -50.43
N ALA A 9 33.74 1.08 -50.22
CA ALA A 9 33.93 1.69 -48.92
C ALA A 9 32.57 1.94 -48.25
N PHE A 10 32.28 1.34 -47.09
CA PHE A 10 31.24 1.85 -46.19
C PHE A 10 31.67 1.79 -44.70
N ARG A 11 32.19 2.95 -44.29
CA ARG A 11 32.07 3.65 -43.00
C ARG A 11 31.58 2.86 -41.79
N GLY A 12 32.48 2.72 -40.82
CA GLY A 12 32.14 2.48 -39.42
C GLY A 12 31.28 3.61 -38.86
N PHE A 13 30.25 3.24 -38.11
CA PHE A 13 29.43 4.17 -37.35
C PHE A 13 30.31 4.86 -36.28
N PRO A 14 30.25 6.20 -36.15
CA PRO A 14 30.92 6.87 -35.04
C PRO A 14 30.27 6.43 -33.71
N PRO A 15 31.02 6.40 -32.60
CA PRO A 15 30.42 6.21 -31.29
C PRO A 15 29.46 7.37 -31.02
N MET A 16 28.16 7.08 -30.88
CA MET A 16 27.18 8.07 -30.44
C MET A 16 27.45 8.37 -28.96
N ASP A 17 28.21 9.43 -28.72
CA ASP A 17 28.35 10.04 -27.41
C ASP A 17 27.09 10.89 -27.16
N ASN A 18 26.10 10.31 -26.49
CA ASN A 18 24.87 11.01 -26.09
C ASN A 18 25.17 11.93 -24.89
N GLN A 19 25.94 13.01 -25.13
CA GLN A 19 26.05 14.11 -24.18
C GLN A 19 24.91 15.09 -24.40
N ASN A 20 23.95 15.06 -23.47
CA ASN A 20 22.86 16.02 -23.42
C ASN A 20 23.38 17.33 -22.78
N VAL A 21 23.91 18.24 -23.59
CA VAL A 21 24.34 19.57 -23.14
C VAL A 21 23.18 20.54 -23.27
N ALA A 22 22.56 20.88 -22.14
CA ALA A 22 21.58 21.95 -22.08
C ALA A 22 22.28 23.30 -22.31
N SER A 23 22.04 23.93 -23.46
CA SER A 23 22.51 25.29 -23.74
C SER A 23 21.46 26.33 -23.34
N GLU A 24 21.97 27.53 -23.07
CA GLU A 24 21.29 28.66 -22.42
C GLU A 24 19.87 28.93 -22.94
N GLY A 25 18.88 28.82 -22.05
CA GLY A 25 17.47 29.08 -22.33
C GLY A 25 16.58 27.84 -22.45
N ALA A 26 17.15 26.63 -22.44
CA ALA A 26 16.37 25.40 -22.39
C ALA A 26 15.73 25.21 -21.00
N TYR A 27 14.45 25.54 -20.87
CA TYR A 27 13.63 25.07 -19.76
C TYR A 27 13.38 23.57 -19.97
N VAL A 28 14.20 22.76 -19.32
CA VAL A 28 13.84 21.37 -19.05
C VAL A 28 12.75 21.45 -18.00
N GLU A 29 11.48 21.51 -18.42
CA GLU A 29 10.38 21.26 -17.50
C GLU A 29 10.68 19.93 -16.81
N GLN A 30 10.88 20.05 -15.51
CA GLN A 30 11.14 18.98 -14.57
C GLN A 30 10.38 17.73 -15.02
N GLN A 31 11.10 16.67 -15.39
CA GLN A 31 10.50 15.36 -15.59
C GLN A 31 9.83 14.98 -14.28
N VAL A 32 8.53 15.24 -14.17
CA VAL A 32 7.74 14.99 -12.97
C VAL A 32 7.52 13.48 -12.92
N GLY A 33 8.51 12.75 -12.43
CA GLY A 33 8.24 11.54 -11.68
C GLY A 33 7.47 12.00 -10.46
N VAL A 34 6.13 11.99 -10.54
CA VAL A 34 5.27 12.29 -9.40
C VAL A 34 5.63 11.25 -8.33
N GLN A 35 6.22 11.72 -7.23
CA GLN A 35 6.47 10.86 -6.06
C GLN A 35 5.11 10.55 -5.43
N TYR A 36 4.47 9.48 -5.86
CA TYR A 36 3.29 8.95 -5.18
C TYR A 36 3.71 8.35 -3.84
N GLY A 37 2.86 8.50 -2.82
CA GLY A 37 3.11 8.08 -1.44
C GLY A 37 3.13 6.56 -1.25
N ASP A 38 2.99 6.12 0.00
CA ASP A 38 2.92 4.70 0.39
C ASP A 38 1.95 3.89 -0.49
N SER A 39 2.41 2.72 -0.93
CA SER A 39 1.71 1.88 -1.89
C SER A 39 1.35 0.51 -1.31
N THR A 40 0.08 0.11 -1.41
CA THR A 40 -0.50 -1.07 -0.77
C THR A 40 -0.85 -2.19 -1.75
N PHE A 41 -0.50 -3.44 -1.41
CA PHE A 41 -0.76 -4.62 -2.23
C PHE A 41 -1.50 -5.69 -1.41
N HIS A 42 -2.70 -6.07 -1.84
CA HIS A 42 -3.53 -7.06 -1.15
C HIS A 42 -3.26 -8.48 -1.69
N HIS A 43 -2.18 -9.10 -1.22
CA HIS A 43 -1.67 -10.38 -1.78
C HIS A 43 -2.61 -11.59 -1.66
N HIS A 44 -3.57 -11.57 -0.73
CA HIS A 44 -4.41 -12.72 -0.40
C HIS A 44 -5.72 -12.77 -1.19
N GLU A 45 -5.98 -11.77 -2.04
CA GLU A 45 -7.21 -11.64 -2.81
C GLU A 45 -6.96 -12.08 -4.27
N SER A 46 -7.32 -13.32 -4.60
CA SER A 46 -7.28 -13.84 -5.98
C SER A 46 -8.49 -13.38 -6.81
N VAL A 47 -8.92 -12.12 -6.67
CA VAL A 47 -10.22 -11.66 -7.18
C VAL A 47 -10.29 -11.64 -8.72
N TYR A 48 -9.17 -11.37 -9.39
CA TYR A 48 -9.07 -11.12 -10.83
C TYR A 48 -8.31 -12.20 -11.62
N ASN A 49 -7.98 -13.33 -10.99
CA ASN A 49 -7.24 -14.40 -11.63
C ASN A 49 -8.04 -15.72 -11.65
N PHE A 50 -7.99 -16.41 -12.78
CA PHE A 50 -8.48 -17.78 -12.95
C PHE A 50 -7.50 -18.58 -13.80
N HIS A 51 -7.41 -19.88 -13.53
CA HIS A 51 -6.63 -20.81 -14.34
C HIS A 51 -7.48 -21.39 -15.47
N GLN A 52 -6.85 -21.86 -16.55
CA GLN A 52 -7.55 -22.39 -17.72
C GLN A 52 -8.50 -23.56 -17.36
N GLY A 53 -8.11 -24.37 -16.37
CA GLY A 53 -8.91 -25.49 -15.83
C GLY A 53 -9.93 -25.12 -14.73
N ASP A 54 -10.09 -23.83 -14.39
CA ASP A 54 -11.09 -23.40 -13.41
C ASP A 54 -12.52 -23.61 -13.93
N SER A 55 -13.46 -23.79 -12.99
CA SER A 55 -14.86 -24.04 -13.33
C SER A 55 -15.51 -22.84 -14.03
N PRO A 56 -16.57 -23.04 -14.84
CA PRO A 56 -17.30 -21.95 -15.48
C PRO A 56 -17.87 -20.93 -14.48
N GLU A 57 -18.26 -21.35 -13.28
CA GLU A 57 -18.73 -20.49 -12.20
C GLU A 57 -17.61 -19.58 -11.69
N ARG A 58 -16.41 -20.12 -11.51
CA ARG A 58 -15.27 -19.33 -11.10
C ARG A 58 -14.89 -18.28 -12.15
N LYS A 59 -14.92 -18.64 -13.43
CA LYS A 59 -14.70 -17.70 -14.55
C LYS A 59 -15.78 -16.62 -14.58
N HIS A 60 -17.04 -16.98 -14.34
CA HIS A 60 -18.15 -16.03 -14.21
C HIS A 60 -17.88 -14.99 -13.13
N ASP A 61 -17.49 -15.42 -11.92
CA ASP A 61 -17.19 -14.52 -10.81
C ASP A 61 -16.03 -13.56 -11.13
N VAL A 62 -14.97 -14.06 -11.79
CA VAL A 62 -13.85 -13.20 -12.22
C VAL A 62 -14.28 -12.21 -13.29
N GLY A 63 -15.12 -12.62 -14.25
CA GLY A 63 -15.73 -11.72 -15.24
C GLY A 63 -16.54 -10.60 -14.59
N LEU A 64 -17.35 -10.93 -13.57
CA LEU A 64 -18.09 -9.94 -12.79
C LEU A 64 -17.17 -8.97 -12.08
N ASN A 65 -16.11 -9.47 -11.44
CA ASN A 65 -15.13 -8.63 -10.76
C ASN A 65 -14.48 -7.65 -11.73
N HIS A 66 -14.08 -8.10 -12.93
CA HIS A 66 -13.54 -7.22 -13.98
C HIS A 66 -14.54 -6.15 -14.43
N LEU A 67 -15.80 -6.51 -14.65
CA LEU A 67 -16.82 -5.55 -15.06
C LEU A 67 -17.09 -4.52 -13.96
N ALA A 68 -17.30 -4.99 -12.72
CA ALA A 68 -17.51 -4.13 -11.56
C ALA A 68 -16.30 -3.23 -11.28
N GLY A 69 -15.10 -3.78 -11.41
CA GLY A 69 -13.79 -3.13 -11.23
C GLY A 69 -13.49 -2.03 -12.25
N GLY A 70 -14.19 -1.99 -13.38
CA GLY A 70 -13.99 -0.99 -14.44
C GLY A 70 -12.98 -1.41 -15.51
N THR A 71 -12.88 -2.72 -15.79
CA THR A 71 -12.10 -3.28 -16.89
C THR A 71 -12.99 -4.14 -17.79
N PRO A 72 -13.90 -3.51 -18.56
CA PRO A 72 -14.95 -4.23 -19.28
C PRO A 72 -14.43 -5.12 -20.42
N ARG A 73 -13.27 -4.81 -21.03
CA ARG A 73 -12.72 -5.64 -22.13
C ARG A 73 -12.24 -7.02 -21.65
N PHE A 74 -11.74 -7.11 -20.42
CA PHE A 74 -11.42 -8.40 -19.81
C PHE A 74 -12.71 -9.19 -19.52
N ALA A 75 -13.73 -8.52 -18.99
CA ALA A 75 -15.03 -9.13 -18.77
C ALA A 75 -15.67 -9.63 -20.09
N GLU A 76 -15.59 -8.85 -21.17
CA GLU A 76 -16.07 -9.21 -22.51
C GLU A 76 -15.46 -10.52 -23.01
N LYS A 77 -14.12 -10.66 -22.91
CA LYS A 77 -13.43 -11.88 -23.29
C LYS A 77 -13.88 -13.08 -22.47
N ILE A 78 -14.02 -12.91 -21.16
CA ILE A 78 -14.42 -13.98 -20.24
C ILE A 78 -15.88 -14.40 -20.51
N PHE A 79 -16.82 -13.47 -20.52
CA PHE A 79 -18.23 -13.78 -20.77
C PHE A 79 -18.48 -14.27 -22.20
N GLY A 80 -17.76 -13.74 -23.18
CA GLY A 80 -17.78 -14.24 -24.55
C GLY A 80 -17.37 -15.71 -24.59
N SER A 81 -16.22 -16.08 -24.00
CA SER A 81 -15.79 -17.48 -23.95
C SER A 81 -16.84 -18.38 -23.28
N LEU A 82 -17.41 -17.97 -22.15
CA LEU A 82 -18.45 -18.74 -21.46
C LEU A 82 -19.73 -18.94 -22.31
N LEU A 83 -20.14 -17.93 -23.08
CA LEU A 83 -21.31 -18.02 -23.94
C LEU A 83 -21.08 -18.98 -25.11
N TRP A 84 -19.94 -18.85 -25.78
CA TRP A 84 -19.65 -19.61 -26.99
C TRP A 84 -19.17 -21.04 -26.70
N ASP A 85 -18.59 -21.30 -25.52
CA ASP A 85 -18.16 -22.64 -25.08
C ASP A 85 -19.32 -23.51 -24.54
N GLY A 86 -20.58 -23.08 -24.70
CA GLY A 86 -21.77 -23.85 -24.32
C GLY A 86 -22.20 -23.71 -22.85
N HIS A 87 -21.61 -22.78 -22.10
CA HIS A 87 -21.99 -22.47 -20.72
C HIS A 87 -22.92 -21.24 -20.64
N ALA A 88 -23.81 -21.08 -21.62
CA ALA A 88 -24.66 -19.91 -21.71
C ALA A 88 -25.75 -19.87 -20.62
N THR A 89 -25.90 -18.70 -19.99
CA THR A 89 -27.04 -18.35 -19.13
C THR A 89 -27.55 -16.96 -19.51
N THR A 90 -28.80 -16.65 -19.16
CA THR A 90 -29.41 -15.31 -19.34
C THR A 90 -28.57 -14.23 -18.64
N GLU A 91 -28.08 -14.53 -17.44
CA GLU A 91 -27.16 -13.66 -16.68
C GLU A 91 -25.85 -13.39 -17.42
N ARG A 92 -25.19 -14.44 -17.96
CA ARG A 92 -23.94 -14.30 -18.72
C ARG A 92 -24.14 -13.52 -20.02
N ALA A 93 -25.27 -13.73 -20.70
CA ALA A 93 -25.64 -12.98 -21.89
C ALA A 93 -25.83 -11.48 -21.59
N TYR A 94 -26.48 -11.18 -20.46
CA TYR A 94 -26.65 -9.81 -19.97
C TYR A 94 -25.31 -9.14 -19.66
N TYR A 95 -24.43 -9.78 -18.90
CA TYR A 95 -23.13 -9.18 -18.57
C TYR A 95 -22.17 -9.12 -19.77
N TYR A 96 -22.26 -10.06 -20.71
CA TYR A 96 -21.57 -9.92 -22.00
C TYR A 96 -22.03 -8.65 -22.71
N LEU A 97 -23.34 -8.44 -22.88
CA LEU A 97 -23.87 -7.24 -23.50
C LEU A 97 -23.38 -5.96 -22.80
N LEU A 98 -23.46 -5.90 -21.48
CA LEU A 98 -22.94 -4.75 -20.72
C LEU A 98 -21.44 -4.55 -20.92
N SER A 99 -20.65 -5.63 -20.89
CA SER A 99 -19.20 -5.55 -21.08
C SER A 99 -18.81 -5.09 -22.49
N VAL A 100 -19.59 -5.44 -23.52
CA VAL A 100 -19.38 -4.98 -24.90
C VAL A 100 -19.66 -3.48 -24.98
N LEU A 101 -20.75 -2.99 -24.39
CA LEU A 101 -21.19 -1.59 -24.46
C LEU A 101 -20.40 -0.64 -23.55
N SER A 102 -19.88 -1.12 -22.42
CA SER A 102 -19.21 -0.29 -21.42
C SER A 102 -18.02 0.48 -21.98
N ASP A 103 -17.99 1.79 -21.74
CA ASP A 103 -16.91 2.70 -22.14
C ASP A 103 -16.64 2.73 -23.67
N ARG A 104 -17.56 2.21 -24.51
CA ARG A 104 -17.49 2.35 -25.97
C ARG A 104 -18.47 3.39 -26.47
N SER A 105 -18.08 4.14 -27.50
CA SER A 105 -19.02 4.98 -28.25
C SER A 105 -19.78 4.16 -29.28
N LEU A 106 -20.89 4.70 -29.80
CA LEU A 106 -21.68 4.02 -30.83
C LEU A 106 -20.87 3.70 -32.09
N HIS A 107 -19.90 4.56 -32.45
CA HIS A 107 -19.06 4.35 -33.62
C HIS A 107 -18.18 3.10 -33.48
N GLU A 108 -17.76 2.72 -32.28
CA GLU A 108 -16.90 1.55 -32.05
C GLU A 108 -17.68 0.23 -32.13
N ILE A 109 -19.01 0.27 -32.06
CA ILE A 109 -19.87 -0.92 -32.04
C ILE A 109 -20.34 -1.25 -33.47
N HIS A 110 -19.45 -1.82 -34.27
CA HIS A 110 -19.76 -2.30 -35.63
C HIS A 110 -19.07 -3.65 -35.92
N GLY A 111 -19.39 -4.25 -37.07
CA GLY A 111 -18.77 -5.51 -37.51
C GLY A 111 -18.98 -6.66 -36.52
N ASP A 112 -17.90 -7.34 -36.15
CA ASP A 112 -17.91 -8.53 -35.29
C ASP A 112 -18.56 -8.27 -33.92
N LEU A 113 -18.42 -7.07 -33.37
CA LEU A 113 -19.02 -6.70 -32.09
C LEU A 113 -20.55 -6.66 -32.17
N LEU A 114 -21.07 -6.11 -33.26
CA LEU A 114 -22.50 -6.05 -33.52
C LEU A 114 -23.06 -7.45 -33.75
N THR A 115 -22.36 -8.27 -34.55
CA THR A 115 -22.72 -9.69 -34.75
C THR A 115 -22.75 -10.45 -33.43
N GLY A 116 -21.73 -10.27 -32.58
CA GLY A 116 -21.68 -10.89 -31.25
C GLY A 116 -22.83 -10.47 -30.33
N ILE A 117 -23.26 -9.20 -30.38
CA ILE A 117 -24.43 -8.71 -29.64
C ILE A 117 -25.72 -9.38 -30.13
N VAL A 118 -25.92 -9.47 -31.45
CA VAL A 118 -27.09 -10.11 -32.07
C VAL A 118 -27.12 -11.61 -31.74
N ASP A 119 -25.98 -12.29 -31.79
CA ASP A 119 -25.91 -13.72 -31.48
C ASP A 119 -26.13 -14.00 -30.00
N ALA A 120 -25.60 -13.15 -29.10
CA ALA A 120 -25.90 -13.24 -27.67
C ALA A 120 -27.40 -13.09 -27.38
N ARG A 121 -28.10 -12.22 -28.13
CA ARG A 121 -29.57 -12.10 -28.05
C ARG A 121 -30.26 -13.40 -28.49
N LYS A 122 -29.86 -13.99 -29.62
CA LYS A 122 -30.46 -15.26 -30.10
C LYS A 122 -30.33 -16.35 -29.04
N ILE A 123 -29.15 -16.47 -28.42
CA ILE A 123 -28.92 -17.38 -27.30
C ILE A 123 -29.84 -17.04 -26.13
N CYS A 124 -29.87 -15.78 -25.68
CA CYS A 124 -30.70 -15.35 -24.55
C CYS A 124 -32.20 -15.60 -24.79
N CYS A 125 -32.69 -15.42 -26.03
CA CYS A 125 -34.08 -15.69 -26.38
C CYS A 125 -34.44 -17.18 -26.34
N SER A 126 -33.48 -18.07 -26.58
CA SER A 126 -33.65 -19.53 -26.50
C SER A 126 -33.71 -20.07 -25.07
N LEU A 127 -33.25 -19.28 -24.09
CA LEU A 127 -33.24 -19.63 -22.66
C LEU A 127 -34.56 -19.24 -21.96
N GLN A 128 -34.80 -19.84 -20.79
CA GLN A 128 -35.99 -19.57 -19.97
C GLN A 128 -36.06 -18.09 -19.55
N GLN A 129 -37.27 -17.55 -19.47
CA GLN A 129 -37.48 -16.18 -19.03
C GLN A 129 -37.28 -16.02 -17.52
N ASP A 130 -36.46 -15.05 -17.14
CA ASP A 130 -36.13 -14.69 -15.76
C ASP A 130 -35.87 -13.17 -15.64
N GLY A 131 -35.47 -12.73 -14.45
CA GLY A 131 -35.17 -11.31 -14.19
C GLY A 131 -33.99 -10.78 -15.02
N TRP A 132 -33.04 -11.64 -15.39
CA TRP A 132 -31.86 -11.28 -16.19
C TRP A 132 -32.21 -11.06 -17.65
N ARG A 133 -33.06 -11.92 -18.22
CA ARG A 133 -33.60 -11.73 -19.55
C ARG A 133 -34.39 -10.43 -19.65
N ASN A 134 -35.17 -10.08 -18.63
CA ASN A 134 -35.88 -8.79 -18.60
C ASN A 134 -34.91 -7.60 -18.61
N ALA A 135 -33.79 -7.69 -17.88
CA ALA A 135 -32.74 -6.66 -17.91
C ALA A 135 -32.01 -6.60 -19.25
N PHE A 136 -31.73 -7.75 -19.88
CA PHE A 136 -31.19 -7.83 -21.25
C PHE A 136 -32.13 -7.16 -22.25
N ASP A 137 -33.42 -7.52 -22.21
CA ASP A 137 -34.45 -6.98 -23.10
C ASP A 137 -34.61 -5.47 -22.89
N MET A 138 -34.40 -4.95 -21.67
CA MET A 138 -34.39 -3.51 -21.41
C MET A 138 -33.22 -2.81 -22.13
N VAL A 139 -31.99 -3.33 -21.99
CA VAL A 139 -30.83 -2.79 -22.71
C VAL A 139 -31.08 -2.82 -24.22
N TRP A 140 -31.62 -3.92 -24.73
CA TRP A 140 -31.97 -4.05 -26.14
C TRP A 140 -33.02 -3.03 -26.59
N ARG A 141 -34.06 -2.79 -25.78
CA ARG A 141 -35.10 -1.77 -26.04
C ARG A 141 -34.51 -0.37 -26.09
N LEU A 142 -33.59 -0.02 -25.19
CA LEU A 142 -32.91 1.27 -25.20
C LEU A 142 -32.07 1.46 -26.48
N LEU A 143 -31.30 0.45 -26.88
CA LEU A 143 -30.52 0.50 -28.13
C LEU A 143 -31.43 0.65 -29.35
N ARG A 144 -32.55 -0.07 -29.39
CA ARG A 144 -33.53 0.03 -30.47
C ARG A 144 -34.20 1.41 -30.49
N TYR A 145 -34.50 1.99 -29.33
CA TYR A 145 -35.08 3.32 -29.26
C TYR A 145 -34.11 4.38 -29.79
N MET A 146 -32.82 4.31 -29.42
CA MET A 146 -31.80 5.21 -29.99
C MET A 146 -31.71 5.13 -31.51
N ARG A 147 -31.84 3.93 -32.08
CA ARG A 147 -31.91 3.77 -33.54
C ARG A 147 -33.07 4.56 -34.15
N HIS A 148 -34.25 4.47 -33.54
CA HIS A 148 -35.44 5.21 -34.02
C HIS A 148 -35.30 6.73 -33.84
N GLU A 149 -34.58 7.18 -32.80
CA GLU A 149 -34.21 8.59 -32.62
C GLU A 149 -33.28 9.08 -33.75
N VAL A 150 -32.27 8.30 -34.13
CA VAL A 150 -31.34 8.64 -35.23
C VAL A 150 -32.04 8.69 -36.60
N ASP A 151 -33.06 7.84 -36.81
CA ASP A 151 -33.87 7.78 -38.04
C ASP A 151 -35.03 8.79 -38.05
N ASP A 152 -35.15 9.64 -37.02
CA ASP A 152 -36.19 10.68 -36.88
C ASP A 152 -37.64 10.12 -36.83
N ARG A 153 -37.79 8.88 -36.34
CA ARG A 153 -39.05 8.12 -36.24
C ARG A 153 -39.51 8.00 -34.79
N LEU A 154 -39.62 9.13 -34.10
CA LEU A 154 -39.99 9.15 -32.68
C LEU A 154 -41.49 8.94 -32.47
N ASP A 155 -41.84 7.93 -31.67
CA ASP A 155 -43.12 7.83 -30.98
C ASP A 155 -42.89 8.16 -29.50
N GLY A 156 -43.45 9.28 -29.02
CA GLY A 156 -43.26 9.76 -27.65
C GLY A 156 -43.85 8.81 -26.60
N GLY A 157 -44.83 7.97 -26.96
CA GLY A 157 -45.39 6.96 -26.06
C GLY A 157 -44.40 5.85 -25.72
N GLY A 158 -43.61 5.39 -26.69
CA GLY A 158 -42.66 4.29 -26.51
C GLY A 158 -41.49 4.61 -25.57
N LEU A 159 -41.12 5.90 -25.42
CA LEU A 159 -40.06 6.32 -24.48
C LEU A 159 -40.54 6.26 -23.03
N GLN A 160 -41.75 6.76 -22.77
CA GLN A 160 -42.31 6.75 -21.42
C GLN A 160 -42.50 5.32 -20.92
N ASP A 161 -43.01 4.44 -21.77
CA ASP A 161 -43.16 3.01 -21.45
C ASP A 161 -41.80 2.35 -21.15
N ALA A 162 -40.73 2.72 -21.88
CA ALA A 162 -39.38 2.22 -21.63
C ALA A 162 -38.81 2.74 -20.30
N LEU A 163 -39.04 4.03 -19.98
CA LEU A 163 -38.62 4.63 -18.71
C LEU A 163 -39.37 4.03 -17.51
N ASP A 164 -40.67 3.78 -17.64
CA ASP A 164 -41.48 3.14 -16.59
C ASP A 164 -41.03 1.69 -16.36
N ALA A 165 -40.77 0.94 -17.44
CA ALA A 165 -40.24 -0.41 -17.34
C ALA A 165 -38.80 -0.42 -16.79
N PHE A 166 -37.97 0.58 -17.09
CA PHE A 166 -36.65 0.75 -16.48
C PHE A 166 -36.77 1.01 -14.97
N GLY A 167 -37.70 1.88 -14.56
CA GLY A 167 -38.00 2.16 -13.16
C GLY A 167 -38.52 0.95 -12.37
N SER A 168 -39.10 -0.05 -13.04
CA SER A 168 -39.53 -1.30 -12.41
C SER A 168 -38.41 -2.33 -12.18
N LEU A 169 -37.23 -2.14 -12.78
CA LEU A 169 -36.08 -3.02 -12.57
C LEU A 169 -35.53 -2.86 -11.14
N PRO A 170 -34.85 -3.88 -10.59
CA PRO A 170 -34.12 -3.70 -9.33
C PRO A 170 -33.07 -2.58 -9.44
N ASP A 171 -32.87 -1.83 -8.36
CA ASP A 171 -31.90 -0.72 -8.26
C ASP A 171 -30.50 -1.07 -8.80
N GLU A 172 -30.04 -2.30 -8.56
CA GLU A 172 -28.74 -2.78 -9.02
C GLU A 172 -28.65 -2.83 -10.55
N ARG A 173 -29.70 -3.31 -11.23
CA ARG A 173 -29.77 -3.37 -12.69
C ARG A 173 -29.92 -1.99 -13.29
N GLN A 174 -30.71 -1.11 -12.66
CA GLN A 174 -30.83 0.28 -13.10
C GLN A 174 -29.46 0.97 -13.08
N TYR A 175 -28.69 0.79 -12.00
CA TYR A 175 -27.34 1.32 -11.86
C TYR A 175 -26.39 0.77 -12.93
N GLU A 176 -26.34 -0.54 -13.11
CA GLU A 176 -25.44 -1.18 -14.10
C GLU A 176 -25.74 -0.72 -15.53
N ILE A 177 -27.02 -0.70 -15.92
CA ILE A 177 -27.44 -0.21 -17.24
C ILE A 177 -27.01 1.24 -17.41
N THR A 178 -27.34 2.12 -16.46
CA THR A 178 -26.98 3.55 -16.55
C THR A 178 -25.46 3.74 -16.64
N ARG A 179 -24.69 2.99 -15.85
CA ARG A 179 -23.23 3.06 -15.83
C ARG A 179 -22.62 2.63 -17.16
N HIS A 180 -23.00 1.46 -17.67
CA HIS A 180 -22.33 0.85 -18.83
C HIS A 180 -22.82 1.40 -20.15
N LEU A 181 -24.00 2.04 -20.17
CA LEU A 181 -24.53 2.69 -21.37
C LEU A 181 -24.27 4.21 -21.39
N ASP A 182 -23.53 4.78 -20.43
CA ASP A 182 -23.33 6.25 -20.33
C ASP A 182 -22.71 6.89 -21.59
N MET A 183 -21.80 6.18 -22.27
CA MET A 183 -21.17 6.63 -23.52
C MET A 183 -22.02 6.34 -24.77
N VAL A 184 -22.94 5.39 -24.65
CA VAL A 184 -23.77 4.90 -25.76
C VAL A 184 -25.07 5.70 -25.84
N LEU A 185 -25.69 5.97 -24.70
CA LEU A 185 -26.90 6.77 -24.58
C LEU A 185 -26.54 8.26 -24.63
N GLY A 186 -27.10 8.97 -25.60
CA GLY A 186 -27.00 10.41 -25.71
C GLY A 186 -28.37 11.10 -25.67
N GLY A 187 -28.36 12.42 -25.78
CA GLY A 187 -29.58 13.19 -26.06
C GLY A 187 -30.63 13.15 -24.94
N VAL A 188 -31.89 13.06 -25.34
CA VAL A 188 -33.05 13.18 -24.44
C VAL A 188 -33.18 11.96 -23.51
N ILE A 189 -32.82 10.77 -23.98
CA ILE A 189 -32.90 9.53 -23.19
C ILE A 189 -31.94 9.61 -22.01
N GLN A 190 -30.69 10.00 -22.27
CA GLN A 190 -29.68 10.15 -21.23
C GLN A 190 -30.13 11.19 -20.19
N GLU A 191 -30.65 12.34 -20.63
CA GLU A 191 -31.17 13.36 -19.72
C GLU A 191 -32.27 12.83 -18.79
N ARG A 192 -33.23 12.06 -19.33
CA ARG A 192 -34.34 11.49 -18.55
C ARG A 192 -33.86 10.44 -17.55
N LEU A 193 -32.95 9.56 -17.97
CA LEU A 193 -32.37 8.54 -17.09
C LEU A 193 -31.51 9.16 -15.98
N GLU A 194 -30.69 10.16 -16.31
CA GLU A 194 -29.89 10.89 -15.34
C GLU A 194 -30.77 11.64 -14.33
N ALA A 195 -31.86 12.28 -14.80
CA ALA A 195 -32.81 12.94 -13.91
C ALA A 195 -33.46 11.96 -12.94
N ALA A 196 -33.84 10.76 -13.40
CA ALA A 196 -34.40 9.71 -12.57
C ALA A 196 -33.39 9.18 -11.53
N GLN A 197 -32.11 9.08 -11.90
CA GLN A 197 -31.05 8.51 -11.05
C GLN A 197 -30.27 9.54 -10.22
N ALA A 198 -30.47 10.85 -10.43
CA ALA A 198 -29.67 11.89 -9.78
C ALA A 198 -29.67 11.80 -8.24
N HIS A 199 -30.84 11.57 -7.64
CA HIS A 199 -30.95 11.40 -6.19
C HIS A 199 -30.25 10.12 -5.70
N HIS A 200 -30.33 9.05 -6.49
CA HIS A 200 -29.67 7.78 -6.19
C HIS A 200 -28.14 7.96 -6.17
N VAL A 201 -27.56 8.62 -7.18
CA VAL A 201 -26.12 8.88 -7.28
C VAL A 201 -25.61 9.67 -6.08
N VAL A 202 -26.28 10.77 -5.74
CA VAL A 202 -25.89 11.64 -4.61
C VAL A 202 -25.92 10.87 -3.28
N THR A 203 -26.95 10.04 -3.09
CA THR A 203 -27.12 9.27 -1.85
C THR A 203 -26.09 8.13 -1.78
N LYS A 204 -25.98 7.34 -2.85
CA LYS A 204 -25.21 6.09 -2.87
C LYS A 204 -23.71 6.30 -2.92
N ARG A 205 -23.22 7.43 -3.43
CA ARG A 205 -21.77 7.74 -3.45
C ARG A 205 -21.15 7.83 -2.05
N MET A 206 -21.96 8.14 -1.03
CA MET A 206 -21.56 8.22 0.38
C MET A 206 -22.19 7.11 1.25
N GLN A 207 -23.00 6.22 0.66
CA GLN A 207 -23.62 5.13 1.42
C GLN A 207 -22.58 4.16 1.98
N VAL A 208 -23.01 3.41 3.00
CA VAL A 208 -22.19 2.43 3.73
C VAL A 208 -20.99 3.07 4.42
N ASN A 209 -21.13 4.32 4.90
CA ASN A 209 -20.09 5.06 5.63
C ASN A 209 -18.72 5.05 4.93
N ARG A 210 -18.69 5.30 3.62
CA ARG A 210 -17.46 5.36 2.80
C ARG A 210 -16.30 6.05 3.51
N ARG A 211 -16.53 7.23 4.11
CA ARG A 211 -15.50 8.01 4.82
C ARG A 211 -14.78 7.23 5.92
N SER A 212 -15.47 6.37 6.66
CA SER A 212 -14.86 5.57 7.74
C SER A 212 -14.28 4.24 7.24
N ARG A 213 -14.60 3.80 6.02
CA ARG A 213 -14.19 2.50 5.46
C ARG A 213 -13.13 2.58 4.37
N ALA A 214 -13.26 3.52 3.43
CA ALA A 214 -12.42 3.60 2.22
C ALA A 214 -10.92 3.68 2.52
N TRP A 215 -10.52 4.40 3.57
CA TRP A 215 -9.11 4.51 3.95
C TRP A 215 -8.49 3.16 4.35
N LYS A 216 -9.31 2.21 4.85
CA LYS A 216 -8.87 0.87 5.26
C LYS A 216 -8.39 0.02 4.09
N PHE A 217 -8.85 0.32 2.87
CA PHE A 217 -8.36 -0.32 1.65
C PHE A 217 -6.91 0.05 1.33
N PHE A 218 -6.46 1.22 1.79
CA PHE A 218 -5.07 1.66 1.59
C PHE A 218 -4.13 1.16 2.69
N GLU A 219 -4.64 0.48 3.72
CA GLU A 219 -3.82 -0.13 4.75
C GLU A 219 -3.40 -1.55 4.34
N GLN A 220 -2.10 -1.82 4.44
CA GLN A 220 -1.51 -3.14 4.21
C GLN A 220 -2.06 -4.19 5.18
N ASP A 221 -2.02 -5.45 4.77
CA ASP A 221 -2.33 -6.57 5.64
C ASP A 221 -1.36 -6.57 6.84
N PRO A 222 -1.86 -6.44 8.08
CA PRO A 222 -0.99 -6.24 9.22
C PRO A 222 -0.18 -7.50 9.51
N ALA A 223 1.14 -7.35 9.61
CA ALA A 223 2.01 -8.44 10.02
C ALA A 223 1.83 -8.73 11.52
N ARG A 224 1.78 -10.02 11.88
CA ARG A 224 1.71 -10.44 13.29
C ARG A 224 2.96 -9.95 14.05
N PRO A 225 2.82 -9.47 15.31
CA PRO A 225 3.94 -9.18 16.18
C PRO A 225 4.87 -10.39 16.32
N ARG A 226 6.18 -10.14 16.43
CA ARG A 226 7.18 -11.16 16.67
C ARG A 226 7.85 -10.93 18.03
N ARG A 227 8.08 -12.02 18.75
CA ARG A 227 8.78 -11.97 20.05
C ARG A 227 10.18 -11.42 19.86
N PHE A 228 10.47 -10.32 20.54
CA PHE A 228 11.81 -9.75 20.58
C PHE A 228 12.59 -10.35 21.75
N ALA A 229 13.56 -11.21 21.44
CA ALA A 229 14.54 -11.67 22.42
C ALA A 229 15.79 -10.79 22.29
N ALA A 230 15.98 -9.83 23.19
CA ALA A 230 17.25 -9.14 23.29
C ALA A 230 18.36 -10.19 23.52
N PRO A 231 19.51 -10.13 22.83
CA PRO A 231 20.55 -11.12 23.00
C PRO A 231 21.02 -11.13 24.45
N ALA A 232 20.87 -12.28 25.11
CA ALA A 232 21.29 -12.47 26.49
C ALA A 232 22.79 -12.20 26.58
N LYS A 233 23.19 -11.27 27.46
CA LYS A 233 24.60 -11.06 27.76
C LYS A 233 25.10 -12.26 28.55
N LYS A 234 25.87 -13.12 27.91
CA LYS A 234 26.51 -14.26 28.56
C LYS A 234 27.60 -13.74 29.51
N ALA A 235 27.74 -14.42 30.65
CA ALA A 235 28.89 -14.18 31.52
C ALA A 235 30.17 -14.51 30.74
N GLU A 236 31.14 -13.61 30.78
CA GLU A 236 32.42 -13.83 30.10
C GLU A 236 33.16 -14.99 30.76
N GLN A 237 34.01 -15.69 30.00
CA GLN A 237 34.81 -16.80 30.51
C GLN A 237 35.67 -16.38 31.72
N GLY A 238 36.10 -15.10 31.75
CA GLY A 238 36.81 -14.50 32.88
C GLY A 238 35.96 -14.32 34.15
N ASP A 239 34.64 -14.17 34.05
CA ASP A 239 33.76 -14.04 35.22
C ASP A 239 33.59 -15.38 35.94
N TRP A 240 33.46 -16.47 35.16
CA TRP A 240 33.50 -17.84 35.66
C TRP A 240 34.87 -18.20 36.22
N GLY A 241 35.96 -17.81 35.53
CA GLY A 241 37.32 -18.00 36.02
C GLY A 241 37.55 -17.36 37.39
N ARG A 242 37.10 -16.12 37.60
CA ARG A 242 37.19 -15.44 38.91
C ARG A 242 36.38 -16.14 39.99
N ALA A 243 35.18 -16.63 39.66
CA ALA A 243 34.34 -17.37 40.61
C ALA A 243 34.99 -18.71 41.02
N LEU A 244 35.50 -19.47 40.05
CA LEU A 244 36.15 -20.78 40.28
C LEU A 244 37.48 -20.65 41.01
N VAL A 245 38.35 -19.74 40.56
CA VAL A 245 39.66 -19.48 41.19
C VAL A 245 39.47 -18.90 42.60
N GLY A 246 38.54 -17.95 42.76
CA GLY A 246 38.20 -17.40 44.07
C GLY A 246 37.64 -18.47 45.02
N GLY A 247 36.73 -19.31 44.52
CA GLY A 247 36.19 -20.45 45.28
C GLY A 247 37.26 -21.44 45.71
N PHE A 248 38.22 -21.74 44.83
CA PHE A 248 39.37 -22.59 45.16
C PHE A 248 40.22 -22.01 46.29
N PHE A 249 40.54 -20.71 46.25
CA PHE A 249 41.29 -20.06 47.33
C PHE A 249 40.52 -19.99 48.65
N VAL A 250 39.19 -19.81 48.61
CA VAL A 250 38.34 -19.91 49.80
C VAL A 250 38.38 -21.32 50.38
N LEU A 251 38.27 -22.36 49.55
CA LEU A 251 38.37 -23.76 50.00
C LEU A 251 39.74 -24.04 50.63
N LEU A 252 40.82 -23.57 50.02
CA LEU A 252 42.18 -23.72 50.55
C LEU A 252 42.35 -22.98 51.89
N GLY A 253 41.80 -21.78 52.00
CA GLY A 253 41.80 -21.02 53.25
C GLY A 253 40.96 -21.68 54.35
N VAL A 254 39.81 -22.28 54.02
CA VAL A 254 39.00 -23.08 54.95
C VAL A 254 39.77 -24.33 55.40
N ALA A 255 40.46 -25.02 54.50
CA ALA A 255 41.32 -26.16 54.86
C ALA A 255 42.45 -25.74 55.81
N ALA A 256 43.06 -24.57 55.60
CA ALA A 256 44.06 -24.01 56.51
C ALA A 256 43.49 -23.69 57.90
N LEU A 257 42.22 -23.27 58.01
CA LEU A 257 41.56 -23.08 59.32
C LEU A 257 41.43 -24.39 60.10
N PHE A 258 41.18 -25.53 59.44
CA PHE A 258 41.10 -26.84 60.10
C PHE A 258 42.45 -27.37 60.58
N ALA A 259 43.56 -26.91 60.00
CA ALA A 259 44.91 -27.23 60.46
C ALA A 259 45.36 -26.36 61.66
N GLY A 260 44.61 -25.30 61.98
CA GLY A 260 44.92 -24.34 63.03
C GLY A 260 44.30 -24.66 64.39
N ARG A 261 44.70 -23.91 65.44
CA ARG A 261 44.13 -24.04 66.79
C ARG A 261 42.73 -23.42 66.84
N PHE A 262 41.74 -24.21 67.21
CA PHE A 262 40.36 -23.76 67.33
C PHE A 262 40.21 -22.78 68.51
N SER A 263 39.74 -21.56 68.24
CA SER A 263 39.43 -20.56 69.26
C SER A 263 38.01 -20.02 69.04
N PRO A 264 37.34 -19.52 70.10
CA PRO A 264 36.03 -18.88 69.95
C PRO A 264 36.03 -17.73 68.93
N GLY A 265 37.16 -17.02 68.81
CA GLY A 265 37.35 -15.96 67.82
C GLY A 265 37.34 -16.46 66.37
N VAL A 266 37.90 -17.65 66.12
CA VAL A 266 37.87 -18.28 64.78
C VAL A 266 36.44 -18.67 64.39
N VAL A 267 35.68 -19.25 65.32
CA VAL A 267 34.26 -19.61 65.08
C VAL A 267 33.42 -18.37 64.76
N LEU A 268 33.58 -17.32 65.56
CA LEU A 268 32.89 -16.06 65.33
C LEU A 268 33.29 -15.44 63.99
N GLY A 269 34.57 -15.46 63.65
CA GLY A 269 35.09 -14.97 62.36
C GLY A 269 34.47 -15.68 61.16
N VAL A 270 34.38 -17.02 61.19
CA VAL A 270 33.75 -17.81 60.12
C VAL A 270 32.26 -17.51 59.99
N LEU A 271 31.52 -17.42 61.10
CA LEU A 271 30.08 -17.09 61.07
C LEU A 271 29.83 -15.69 60.49
N LEU A 272 30.66 -14.71 60.87
CA LEU A 272 30.58 -13.35 60.32
C LEU A 272 30.92 -13.36 58.82
N LEU A 273 31.93 -14.10 58.37
CA LEU A 273 32.26 -14.21 56.95
C LEU A 273 31.15 -14.86 56.12
N ALA A 274 30.51 -15.92 56.65
CA ALA A 274 29.38 -16.55 56.00
C ALA A 274 28.17 -15.60 55.89
N ALA A 275 27.82 -14.90 56.98
CA ALA A 275 26.73 -13.95 57.01
C ALA A 275 26.99 -12.72 56.11
N GLY A 276 28.20 -12.16 56.18
CA GLY A 276 28.64 -11.04 55.34
C GLY A 276 28.70 -11.43 53.86
N GLY A 277 29.27 -12.60 53.54
CA GLY A 277 29.35 -13.14 52.19
C GLY A 277 27.97 -13.38 51.58
N TYR A 278 27.03 -13.95 52.34
CA TYR A 278 25.64 -14.14 51.91
C TYR A 278 24.96 -12.80 51.58
N LEU A 279 25.06 -11.80 52.46
CA LEU A 279 24.49 -10.47 52.22
C LEU A 279 25.11 -9.79 51.00
N VAL A 280 26.43 -9.90 50.80
CA VAL A 280 27.14 -9.36 49.64
C VAL A 280 26.67 -10.01 48.35
N VAL A 281 26.49 -11.34 48.31
CA VAL A 281 26.04 -12.05 47.10
C VAL A 281 24.58 -11.74 46.78
N VAL A 282 23.68 -11.79 47.76
CA VAL A 282 22.23 -11.57 47.53
C VAL A 282 21.95 -10.11 47.17
N HIS A 283 22.44 -9.15 47.94
CA HIS A 283 22.19 -7.73 47.66
C HIS A 283 23.09 -7.17 46.56
N GLY A 284 24.27 -7.75 46.36
CA GLY A 284 25.16 -7.43 45.24
C GLY A 284 24.56 -7.86 43.90
N SER A 285 24.03 -9.09 43.79
CA SER A 285 23.40 -9.58 42.56
C SER A 285 22.15 -8.77 42.20
N ALA A 286 21.31 -8.40 43.18
CA ALA A 286 20.17 -7.52 42.97
C ALA A 286 20.57 -6.11 42.52
N ARG A 287 21.66 -5.56 43.09
CA ARG A 287 22.23 -4.28 42.64
C ARG A 287 22.75 -4.34 41.21
N GLU A 288 23.47 -5.41 40.88
CA GLU A 288 24.03 -5.62 39.56
C GLU A 288 22.94 -5.78 38.50
N SER A 289 21.89 -6.56 38.79
CA SER A 289 20.77 -6.74 37.87
C SER A 289 20.03 -5.43 37.58
N LEU A 290 19.80 -4.60 38.60
CA LEU A 290 19.18 -3.27 38.43
C LEU A 290 20.07 -2.32 37.63
N THR A 291 21.39 -2.35 37.87
CA THR A 291 22.35 -1.51 37.15
C THR A 291 22.42 -1.88 35.67
N LEU A 292 22.48 -3.19 35.38
CA LEU A 292 22.43 -3.72 34.02
C LEU A 292 21.11 -3.36 33.33
N ARG A 293 19.98 -3.46 34.03
CA ARG A 293 18.67 -3.09 33.49
C ARG A 293 18.56 -1.60 33.22
N TYR A 294 18.99 -0.75 34.14
CA TYR A 294 19.05 0.69 33.97
C TYR A 294 19.89 1.06 32.74
N ALA A 295 21.07 0.46 32.58
CA ALA A 295 21.93 0.70 31.42
C ALA A 295 21.29 0.21 30.11
N ALA A 296 20.55 -0.90 30.12
CA ALA A 296 19.82 -1.40 28.96
C ALA A 296 18.68 -0.44 28.57
N LYS A 297 17.82 -0.05 29.52
CA LYS A 297 16.75 0.92 29.29
C LYS A 297 17.26 2.27 28.84
N LEU A 298 18.35 2.74 29.43
CA LEU A 298 18.97 4.00 29.01
C LEU A 298 19.41 3.95 27.55
N ARG A 299 19.96 2.83 27.06
CA ARG A 299 20.32 2.66 25.63
C ARG A 299 19.11 2.63 24.70
N GLU A 300 17.95 2.14 25.16
CA GLU A 300 16.72 2.12 24.38
C GLU A 300 16.17 3.54 24.13
N VAL A 301 16.34 4.45 25.10
CA VAL A 301 15.78 5.82 25.03
C VAL A 301 16.79 6.90 24.69
N SER A 302 18.09 6.64 24.82
CA SER A 302 19.12 7.64 24.58
C SER A 302 19.40 7.79 23.08
N PRO A 303 19.59 9.03 22.59
CA PRO A 303 20.05 9.25 21.22
C PRO A 303 21.31 8.44 20.92
N PRO A 304 21.41 7.82 19.73
CA PRO A 304 22.64 7.17 19.32
C PRO A 304 23.74 8.21 19.11
N ALA A 305 25.00 7.84 19.39
CA ALA A 305 26.13 8.75 19.20
C ALA A 305 26.34 9.16 17.73
N HIS A 306 25.90 8.31 16.80
CA HIS A 306 25.92 8.56 15.36
C HIS A 306 24.54 8.27 14.76
N PRO A 307 24.10 9.03 13.75
CA PRO A 307 22.89 8.73 13.00
C PRO A 307 22.91 7.29 12.48
N LEU A 308 21.78 6.61 12.54
CA LEU A 308 21.66 5.26 11.99
C LEU A 308 21.65 5.34 10.46
N GLU A 309 22.67 4.78 9.83
CA GLU A 309 22.69 4.63 8.37
C GLU A 309 21.59 3.64 7.94
N ALA A 310 20.79 4.03 6.95
CA ALA A 310 19.80 3.16 6.31
C ALA A 310 20.48 2.22 5.30
N ARG A 311 21.40 1.39 5.81
CA ARG A 311 22.13 0.39 5.02
C ARG A 311 21.78 -0.99 5.49
N SER A 312 21.78 -1.94 4.55
CA SER A 312 21.53 -3.32 4.89
C SER A 312 22.59 -3.87 5.87
N PRO A 313 22.18 -4.57 6.93
CA PRO A 313 23.09 -5.27 7.83
C PRO A 313 23.73 -6.52 7.21
N GLY A 314 23.30 -6.96 6.01
CA GLY A 314 23.86 -8.11 5.30
C GLY A 314 22.99 -8.60 4.14
N HIS A 315 23.46 -9.56 3.35
CA HIS A 315 22.78 -10.05 2.13
C HIS A 315 21.34 -10.58 2.34
N TRP A 316 20.93 -10.84 3.59
CA TRP A 316 19.63 -11.38 3.97
C TRP A 316 18.55 -10.31 4.18
N VAL A 317 18.88 -9.01 4.10
CA VAL A 317 17.92 -7.89 4.08
C VAL A 317 18.28 -6.95 2.94
N SER A 318 17.30 -6.49 2.17
CA SER A 318 17.56 -5.46 1.16
C SER A 318 17.75 -4.09 1.80
N THR A 319 18.64 -3.26 1.23
CA THR A 319 18.83 -1.87 1.68
C THR A 319 17.54 -1.05 1.55
N ASP A 320 16.71 -1.37 0.56
CA ASP A 320 15.43 -0.70 0.33
C ASP A 320 14.42 -1.00 1.44
N PHE A 321 14.37 -2.25 1.93
CA PHE A 321 13.56 -2.61 3.10
C PHE A 321 13.98 -1.77 4.31
N VAL A 322 15.28 -1.67 4.60
CA VAL A 322 15.80 -0.90 5.74
C VAL A 322 15.44 0.59 5.62
N ARG A 323 15.64 1.17 4.43
CA ARG A 323 15.29 2.58 4.17
C ARG A 323 13.81 2.85 4.39
N GLU A 324 12.96 1.93 3.94
CA GLU A 324 11.52 2.07 4.06
C GLU A 324 11.05 1.95 5.51
N VAL A 325 11.57 0.98 6.27
CA VAL A 325 11.28 0.89 7.72
C VAL A 325 11.74 2.13 8.47
N HIS A 326 12.93 2.66 8.16
CA HIS A 326 13.41 3.91 8.76
C HIS A 326 12.47 5.07 8.47
N ARG A 327 12.03 5.22 7.21
CA ARG A 327 11.08 6.25 6.77
C ARG A 327 9.74 6.12 7.50
N LEU A 328 9.17 4.91 7.56
CA LEU A 328 7.91 4.65 8.24
C LEU A 328 7.96 4.99 9.73
N VAL A 329 9.05 4.65 10.43
CA VAL A 329 9.24 5.04 11.83
C VAL A 329 9.23 6.55 12.00
N ASP A 330 9.95 7.29 11.16
CA ASP A 330 9.99 8.75 11.26
C ASP A 330 8.64 9.40 10.94
N VAL A 331 7.96 8.95 9.89
CA VAL A 331 6.63 9.46 9.49
C VAL A 331 5.61 9.21 10.59
N ARG A 332 5.48 7.99 11.11
CA ARG A 332 4.48 7.66 12.14
C ARG A 332 4.73 8.37 13.47
N PHE A 333 5.99 8.60 13.84
CA PHE A 333 6.31 9.40 15.02
C PHE A 333 6.03 10.89 14.79
N SER A 334 6.22 11.40 13.57
CA SER A 334 5.85 12.78 13.22
C SER A 334 4.32 12.97 13.29
N GLU A 335 3.55 12.02 12.75
CA GLU A 335 2.07 12.01 12.80
C GLU A 335 1.53 11.92 14.23
N ALA A 336 2.18 11.14 15.10
CA ALA A 336 1.77 10.96 16.49
C ALA A 336 2.16 12.12 17.42
N ARG A 337 2.78 13.18 16.90
CA ARG A 337 3.24 14.32 17.72
C ARG A 337 2.07 14.94 18.50
N PRO A 338 2.15 15.03 19.84
CA PRO A 338 1.15 15.75 20.62
C PRO A 338 1.09 17.24 20.27
N HIS A 339 -0.11 17.84 20.31
CA HIS A 339 -0.33 19.28 20.09
C HIS A 339 0.07 20.14 21.31
N ILE A 340 1.21 19.83 21.92
CA ILE A 340 1.75 20.49 23.12
C ILE A 340 3.14 21.03 22.77
N ALA A 341 3.48 22.20 23.28
CA ALA A 341 4.80 22.81 23.08
C ALA A 341 5.93 21.89 23.61
N GLY A 342 7.04 21.82 22.88
CA GLY A 342 8.22 21.05 23.25
C GLY A 342 8.96 20.42 22.06
N ASN A 343 10.17 19.92 22.33
CA ASN A 343 11.03 19.30 21.31
C ASN A 343 10.76 17.79 21.19
N TRP A 344 9.66 17.45 20.53
CA TRP A 344 9.26 16.07 20.24
C TRP A 344 10.30 15.26 19.45
N PRO A 345 10.94 15.81 18.39
CA PRO A 345 11.97 15.08 17.66
C PRO A 345 13.16 14.63 18.53
N ALA A 346 13.62 15.48 19.44
CA ALA A 346 14.73 15.17 20.35
C ALA A 346 14.32 14.17 21.44
N TYR A 347 13.11 14.28 21.99
CA TYR A 347 12.62 13.33 23.00
C TYR A 347 12.51 11.90 22.47
N THR A 348 12.05 11.75 21.23
CA THR A 348 11.77 10.45 20.63
C THR A 348 12.97 9.84 19.91
N GLU A 349 14.08 10.56 19.76
CA GLU A 349 15.22 10.16 18.93
C GLU A 349 15.77 8.78 19.30
N GLY A 350 16.04 8.54 20.58
CA GLY A 350 16.57 7.25 21.03
C GLY A 350 15.61 6.09 20.81
N VAL A 351 14.32 6.29 21.13
CA VAL A 351 13.29 5.26 20.92
C VAL A 351 13.06 4.98 19.44
N ARG A 352 13.03 6.01 18.59
CA ARG A 352 12.98 5.83 17.12
C ARG A 352 14.17 5.03 16.63
N ALA A 353 15.38 5.35 17.08
CA ALA A 353 16.59 4.62 16.73
C ALA A 353 16.55 3.15 17.19
N HIS A 354 16.02 2.90 18.38
CA HIS A 354 15.83 1.54 18.90
C HIS A 354 14.81 0.75 18.06
N LEU A 355 13.64 1.33 17.78
CA LEU A 355 12.58 0.69 17.00
C LEU A 355 13.01 0.39 15.55
N LYS A 356 13.75 1.31 14.92
CA LYS A 356 14.34 1.10 13.59
C LYS A 356 15.16 -0.18 13.53
N ARG A 357 16.11 -0.35 14.46
CA ARG A 357 16.92 -1.59 14.57
C ARG A 357 16.07 -2.80 14.87
N ARG A 358 15.19 -2.70 15.88
CA ARG A 358 14.32 -3.81 16.30
C ARG A 358 13.47 -4.34 15.15
N PHE A 359 12.86 -3.48 14.35
CA PHE A 359 12.01 -3.92 13.23
C PHE A 359 12.81 -4.48 12.07
N VAL A 360 13.99 -3.92 11.76
CA VAL A 360 14.89 -4.50 10.77
C VAL A 360 15.35 -5.89 11.21
N ASP A 361 15.73 -6.08 12.47
CA ASP A 361 16.18 -7.37 13.00
C ASP A 361 15.06 -8.43 12.99
N LEU A 362 13.82 -8.05 13.34
CA LEU A 362 12.70 -8.98 13.45
C LEU A 362 12.05 -9.35 12.11
N TYR A 363 11.98 -8.40 11.19
CA TYR A 363 11.21 -8.51 9.94
C TYR A 363 12.07 -8.52 8.68
N GLY A 364 13.36 -8.17 8.76
CA GLY A 364 14.24 -8.11 7.59
C GLY A 364 14.36 -9.44 6.84
N ASN A 365 14.44 -10.58 7.55
CA ASN A 365 14.47 -11.92 6.94
C ASN A 365 13.07 -12.56 6.80
N ALA A 366 12.01 -11.85 7.15
CA ALA A 366 10.69 -12.45 7.32
C ALA A 366 9.86 -12.54 6.05
N GLN A 367 10.39 -12.05 4.92
CA GLN A 367 9.64 -11.83 3.67
C GLN A 367 8.36 -11.00 3.89
N VAL A 368 8.37 -10.11 4.89
CA VAL A 368 7.25 -9.22 5.20
C VAL A 368 7.48 -7.89 4.49
N VAL A 369 6.47 -7.35 3.84
CA VAL A 369 6.53 -6.02 3.22
C VAL A 369 6.64 -4.94 4.30
N PRO A 370 7.49 -3.89 4.18
CA PRO A 370 7.64 -2.85 5.19
C PRO A 370 6.32 -2.22 5.66
N GLY A 371 5.37 -1.99 4.74
CA GLY A 371 4.08 -1.41 5.07
C GLY A 371 3.23 -2.28 6.01
N ALA A 372 3.41 -3.60 6.01
CA ALA A 372 2.68 -4.53 6.89
C ALA A 372 3.02 -4.34 8.37
N ILE A 373 4.16 -3.72 8.71
CA ILE A 373 4.53 -3.38 10.11
C ILE A 373 4.17 -1.95 10.49
N SER A 374 3.60 -1.15 9.58
CA SER A 374 3.21 0.25 9.81
C SER A 374 2.25 0.40 10.99
N TRP A 375 1.29 -0.53 11.15
CA TRP A 375 0.34 -0.53 12.26
C TRP A 375 1.04 -0.66 13.63
N LEU A 376 2.08 -1.51 13.72
CA LEU A 376 2.83 -1.75 14.94
C LEU A 376 3.70 -0.54 15.28
N ILE A 377 4.34 0.07 14.27
CA ILE A 377 5.07 1.33 14.42
C ILE A 377 4.12 2.43 14.94
N ARG A 378 2.94 2.56 14.34
CA ARG A 378 1.90 3.52 14.75
C ARG A 378 1.43 3.28 16.19
N TRP A 379 1.27 2.02 16.59
CA TRP A 379 0.92 1.64 17.97
C TRP A 379 2.00 2.10 18.97
N HIS A 380 3.27 1.85 18.67
CA HIS A 380 4.39 2.33 19.49
C HIS A 380 4.45 3.86 19.54
N ALA A 381 4.29 4.53 18.40
CA ALA A 381 4.30 5.99 18.33
C ALA A 381 3.19 6.62 19.19
N ARG A 382 1.96 6.11 19.12
CA ARG A 382 0.82 6.56 19.95
C ARG A 382 1.06 6.32 21.44
N ARG A 383 1.62 5.16 21.80
CA ARG A 383 1.97 4.86 23.20
C ARG A 383 2.98 5.85 23.77
N VAL A 384 4.02 6.18 22.99
CA VAL A 384 5.03 7.18 23.39
C VAL A 384 4.41 8.58 23.49
N ALA A 385 3.54 8.94 22.55
CA ALA A 385 2.84 10.22 22.54
C ALA A 385 1.91 10.40 23.75
N ALA A 386 1.17 9.35 24.13
CA ALA A 386 0.31 9.37 25.32
C ALA A 386 1.11 9.58 26.63
N GLY A 387 2.37 9.14 26.66
CA GLY A 387 3.28 9.31 27.79
C GLY A 387 4.11 10.60 27.77
N TRP A 388 3.85 11.53 26.86
CA TRP A 388 4.64 12.75 26.69
C TRP A 388 4.53 13.70 27.89
N THR A 389 3.31 13.96 28.37
CA THR A 389 3.05 14.90 29.48
C THR A 389 3.62 14.43 30.82
N SER A 390 3.72 13.11 31.01
CA SER A 390 4.23 12.50 32.25
C SER A 390 5.70 12.08 32.15
N GLU A 391 6.39 12.41 31.04
CA GLU A 391 7.74 11.95 30.72
C GLU A 391 7.93 10.44 30.92
N ALA A 392 6.91 9.65 30.54
CA ALA A 392 6.86 8.22 30.78
C ALA A 392 8.09 7.46 30.23
N LEU A 393 8.70 7.97 29.15
CA LEU A 393 9.93 7.39 28.61
C LEU A 393 11.10 7.41 29.60
N PHE A 394 11.16 8.38 30.51
CA PHE A 394 12.26 8.54 31.47
C PHE A 394 11.88 8.17 32.90
N GLN A 395 10.62 7.83 33.17
CA GLN A 395 10.17 7.37 34.49
C GLN A 395 10.93 6.12 34.98
N PHE A 396 11.50 5.31 34.08
CA PHE A 396 12.35 4.19 34.50
C PHE A 396 13.54 4.63 35.38
N ARG A 397 13.96 5.91 35.31
CA ARG A 397 15.05 6.44 36.13
C ARG A 397 14.69 6.46 37.61
N SER A 398 13.43 6.68 37.96
CA SER A 398 12.97 6.63 39.35
C SER A 398 12.56 5.22 39.76
N THR A 399 11.92 4.43 38.89
CA THR A 399 11.45 3.07 39.24
C THR A 399 12.58 2.05 39.34
N LEU A 400 13.65 2.20 38.57
CA LEU A 400 14.85 1.35 38.65
C LEU A 400 15.93 1.93 39.56
N ALA A 401 15.62 2.98 40.33
CA ALA A 401 16.53 3.50 41.33
C ALA A 401 16.81 2.42 42.39
N LEU A 402 18.08 2.20 42.72
CA LEU A 402 18.46 1.20 43.71
C LEU A 402 17.84 1.53 45.07
N PRO A 403 17.04 0.63 45.67
CA PRO A 403 16.46 0.83 46.99
C PRO A 403 17.56 1.13 48.01
N ALA A 404 17.35 2.14 48.86
CA ALA A 404 18.31 2.53 49.90
C ALA A 404 18.67 1.34 50.81
N ARG A 405 17.68 0.49 51.12
CA ARG A 405 17.85 -0.74 51.89
C ARG A 405 18.88 -1.69 51.26
N THR A 406 18.84 -1.91 49.95
CA THR A 406 19.81 -2.79 49.25
C THR A 406 21.22 -2.23 49.32
N LYS A 407 21.38 -0.90 49.21
CA LYS A 407 22.69 -0.24 49.36
C LYS A 407 23.24 -0.38 50.78
N ILE A 408 22.39 -0.18 51.80
CA ILE A 408 22.77 -0.29 53.20
C ILE A 408 23.13 -1.74 53.54
N LEU A 409 22.28 -2.72 53.20
CA LEU A 409 22.53 -4.13 53.49
C LEU A 409 23.78 -4.66 52.78
N PHE A 410 24.07 -4.21 51.55
CA PHE A 410 25.33 -4.52 50.89
C PHE A 410 26.54 -3.98 51.66
N ARG A 411 26.49 -2.70 52.10
CA ARG A 411 27.58 -2.09 52.90
C ARG A 411 27.75 -2.76 54.26
N VAL A 412 26.65 -3.11 54.92
CA VAL A 412 26.65 -3.87 56.17
C VAL A 412 27.26 -5.25 55.96
N GLY A 413 26.89 -5.96 54.89
CA GLY A 413 27.49 -7.25 54.54
C GLY A 413 29.01 -7.16 54.32
N VAL A 414 29.48 -6.13 53.61
CA VAL A 414 30.93 -5.86 53.46
C VAL A 414 31.57 -5.57 54.82
N GLY A 415 30.93 -4.75 55.66
CA GLY A 415 31.43 -4.45 57.01
C GLY A 415 31.55 -5.69 57.89
N ILE A 416 30.52 -6.55 57.92
CA ILE A 416 30.52 -7.82 58.66
C ILE A 416 31.63 -8.74 58.15
N ALA A 417 31.82 -8.84 56.82
CA ALA A 417 32.90 -9.65 56.25
C ALA A 417 34.30 -9.13 56.63
N VAL A 418 34.50 -7.81 56.66
CA VAL A 418 35.77 -7.20 57.10
C VAL A 418 36.03 -7.48 58.58
N VAL A 419 35.01 -7.34 59.46
CA VAL A 419 35.14 -7.68 60.88
C VAL A 419 35.46 -9.17 61.07
N GLY A 420 34.84 -10.05 60.28
CA GLY A 420 35.15 -11.48 60.28
C GLY A 420 36.59 -11.79 59.87
N LEU A 421 37.13 -11.10 58.85
CA LEU A 421 38.54 -11.21 58.45
C LEU A 421 39.49 -10.74 59.57
N LEU A 422 39.18 -9.63 60.23
CA LEU A 422 39.98 -9.11 61.35
C LEU A 422 39.97 -10.05 62.56
N ALA A 423 38.84 -10.70 62.85
CA ALA A 423 38.74 -11.71 63.91
C ALA A 423 39.61 -12.94 63.62
N LEU A 424 39.72 -13.36 62.35
CA LEU A 424 40.64 -14.43 61.95
C LEU A 424 42.11 -14.02 62.07
N LEU A 425 42.45 -12.77 61.71
CA LEU A 425 43.81 -12.23 61.87
C LEU A 425 44.24 -12.16 63.33
N GLY A 426 43.35 -11.76 64.24
CA GLY A 426 43.62 -11.69 65.69
C GLY A 426 43.67 -13.06 66.39
N GLY A 427 43.31 -14.15 65.70
CA GLY A 427 43.33 -15.52 66.21
C GLY A 427 44.53 -16.35 65.74
N ASP A 428 45.62 -15.70 65.31
CA ASP A 428 46.82 -16.30 64.71
C ASP A 428 46.58 -17.13 63.42
N GLN A 429 45.45 -16.93 62.74
CA GLN A 429 45.09 -17.59 61.48
C GLN A 429 45.38 -16.70 60.25
N GLY A 430 46.52 -16.01 60.26
CA GLY A 430 46.81 -14.97 59.26
C GLY A 430 46.87 -15.47 57.81
N SER A 431 47.45 -16.65 57.58
CA SER A 431 47.51 -17.28 56.25
C SER A 431 46.11 -17.63 55.72
N ALA A 432 45.25 -18.20 56.57
CA ALA A 432 43.87 -18.50 56.22
C ALA A 432 43.05 -17.23 55.94
N ALA A 433 43.23 -16.17 56.74
CA ALA A 433 42.56 -14.90 56.53
C ALA A 433 42.91 -14.25 55.18
N VAL A 434 44.17 -14.30 54.75
CA VAL A 434 44.60 -13.77 53.45
C VAL A 434 43.99 -14.57 52.28
N LEU A 435 44.00 -15.91 52.37
CA LEU A 435 43.44 -16.79 51.34
C LEU A 435 41.92 -16.63 51.23
N ILE A 436 41.20 -16.59 52.35
CA ILE A 436 39.74 -16.37 52.39
C ILE A 436 39.38 -14.95 51.95
N GLY A 437 40.17 -13.93 52.33
CA GLY A 437 39.93 -12.55 51.94
C GLY A 437 40.09 -12.32 50.43
N ALA A 438 41.23 -12.73 49.87
CA ALA A 438 41.48 -12.60 48.44
C ALA A 438 40.56 -13.51 47.61
N GLY A 439 40.43 -14.78 48.01
CA GLY A 439 39.53 -15.73 47.35
C GLY A 439 38.07 -15.30 47.42
N GLY A 440 37.62 -14.84 48.59
CA GLY A 440 36.26 -14.36 48.83
C GLY A 440 35.92 -13.12 48.00
N PHE A 441 36.86 -12.19 47.83
CA PHE A 441 36.66 -11.03 46.95
C PHE A 441 36.43 -11.43 45.49
N PHE A 442 37.27 -12.31 44.93
CA PHE A 442 37.12 -12.78 43.55
C PHE A 442 35.88 -13.66 43.37
N ALA A 443 35.60 -14.55 44.32
CA ALA A 443 34.42 -15.40 44.33
C ALA A 443 33.13 -14.57 44.38
N ALA A 444 33.06 -13.60 45.30
CA ALA A 444 31.90 -12.71 45.43
C ALA A 444 31.70 -11.86 44.18
N LYS A 445 32.77 -11.27 43.62
CA LYS A 445 32.70 -10.45 42.40
C LYS A 445 32.20 -11.24 41.19
N GLY A 446 32.75 -12.44 40.97
CA GLY A 446 32.33 -13.33 39.88
C GLY A 446 30.89 -13.82 40.06
N THR A 447 30.53 -14.28 41.26
CA THR A 447 29.19 -14.79 41.57
C THR A 447 28.11 -13.71 41.47
N VAL A 448 28.38 -12.51 41.99
CA VAL A 448 27.47 -11.36 41.87
C VAL A 448 27.21 -11.01 40.41
N ARG A 449 28.25 -11.03 39.56
CA ARG A 449 28.12 -10.73 38.12
C ARG A 449 27.30 -11.80 37.40
N VAL A 450 27.58 -13.08 37.62
CA VAL A 450 26.85 -14.20 36.99
C VAL A 450 25.38 -14.21 37.40
N LEU A 451 25.09 -14.11 38.71
CA LEU A 451 23.71 -14.09 39.21
C LEU A 451 22.98 -12.81 38.80
N GLY A 452 23.66 -11.67 38.81
CA GLY A 452 23.11 -10.39 38.35
C GLY A 452 22.73 -10.42 36.87
N LEU A 453 23.57 -11.02 36.01
CA LEU A 453 23.27 -11.22 34.59
C LEU A 453 22.08 -12.14 34.37
N ARG A 454 22.02 -13.29 35.07
CA ARG A 454 20.88 -14.22 35.00
C ARG A 454 19.57 -13.54 35.41
N LYS A 455 19.58 -12.84 36.54
CA LYS A 455 18.40 -12.12 37.04
C LYS A 455 17.98 -10.97 36.11
N ALA A 456 18.93 -10.25 35.52
CA ALA A 456 18.63 -9.20 34.55
C ALA A 456 18.02 -9.77 33.26
N ASP A 457 18.48 -10.93 32.82
CA ASP A 457 17.95 -11.65 31.65
C ASP A 457 16.54 -12.19 31.92
N GLU A 458 16.29 -12.79 33.09
CA GLU A 458 14.94 -13.22 33.52
C GLU A 458 13.94 -12.05 33.52
N ILE A 459 14.31 -10.92 34.12
CA ILE A 459 13.48 -9.70 34.12
C ILE A 459 13.24 -9.20 32.69
N GLY A 460 14.30 -9.14 31.88
CA GLY A 460 14.20 -8.68 30.49
C GLY A 460 13.28 -9.57 29.64
N ARG A 461 13.33 -10.89 29.83
CA ARG A 461 12.42 -11.84 29.16
C ARG A 461 10.98 -11.67 29.61
N ALA A 462 10.74 -11.47 30.91
CA ALA A 462 9.40 -11.25 31.43
C ALA A 462 8.78 -9.97 30.86
N GLU A 463 9.54 -8.87 30.77
CA GLU A 463 9.08 -7.62 30.16
C GLU A 463 8.89 -7.74 28.64
N ALA A 464 9.77 -8.46 27.95
CA ALA A 464 9.61 -8.74 26.52
C ALA A 464 8.34 -9.57 26.24
N GLU A 465 8.03 -10.55 27.09
CA GLU A 465 6.80 -11.34 26.99
C GLU A 465 5.56 -10.48 27.31
N GLN A 466 5.63 -9.60 28.30
CA GLN A 466 4.54 -8.65 28.58
C GLN A 466 4.31 -7.70 27.40
N LEU A 467 5.37 -7.12 26.85
CA LEU A 467 5.28 -6.25 25.68
C LEU A 467 4.71 -7.00 24.48
N PHE A 468 5.13 -8.25 24.26
CA PHE A 468 4.60 -9.08 23.19
C PHE A 468 3.09 -9.33 23.36
N LYS A 469 2.61 -9.60 24.59
CA LYS A 469 1.18 -9.74 24.87
C LYS A 469 0.40 -8.45 24.60
N GLU A 470 0.97 -7.29 24.95
CA GLU A 470 0.38 -5.98 24.64
C GLU A 470 0.33 -5.71 23.12
N GLU A 471 1.42 -6.02 22.40
CA GLU A 471 1.50 -5.91 20.94
C GLU A 471 0.49 -6.85 20.26
N MET A 472 0.31 -8.06 20.77
CA MET A 472 -0.69 -9.03 20.28
C MET A 472 -2.12 -8.54 20.50
N ARG A 473 -2.44 -7.96 21.67
CA ARG A 473 -3.77 -7.34 21.88
C ARG A 473 -3.99 -6.18 20.91
N GLY A 474 -2.98 -5.32 20.72
CA GLY A 474 -3.06 -4.22 19.75
C GLY A 474 -3.26 -4.72 18.31
N TYR A 475 -2.66 -5.86 17.95
CA TYR A 475 -2.88 -6.51 16.66
C TYR A 475 -4.34 -6.96 16.49
N GLU A 476 -4.91 -7.65 17.49
CA GLU A 476 -6.31 -8.09 17.45
C GLU A 476 -7.30 -6.92 17.38
N GLU A 477 -7.03 -5.83 18.11
CA GLU A 477 -7.82 -4.60 18.03
C GLU A 477 -7.70 -3.96 16.64
N TRP A 478 -6.51 -3.94 16.05
CA TRP A 478 -6.30 -3.41 14.71
C TRP A 478 -7.00 -4.24 13.62
N LEU A 479 -7.00 -5.56 13.75
CA LEU A 479 -7.78 -6.44 12.87
C LEU A 479 -9.28 -6.14 12.95
N LYS A 480 -9.81 -5.88 14.15
CA LYS A 480 -11.22 -5.47 14.30
C LYS A 480 -11.51 -4.13 13.62
N VAL A 481 -10.57 -3.19 13.66
CA VAL A 481 -10.68 -1.90 12.95
C VAL A 481 -10.70 -2.10 11.43
N LEU A 482 -9.97 -3.09 10.91
CA LEU A 482 -9.90 -3.41 9.48
C LEU A 482 -10.97 -4.41 9.01
N ALA A 483 -11.82 -4.95 9.89
CA ALA A 483 -12.74 -6.04 9.55
C ALA A 483 -13.80 -5.66 8.51
N ASP A 484 -14.20 -4.39 8.46
CA ASP A 484 -15.13 -3.80 7.50
C ASP A 484 -14.42 -3.12 6.32
N ARG A 485 -13.16 -3.50 6.02
CA ARG A 485 -12.44 -3.03 4.83
C ARG A 485 -13.29 -3.28 3.57
N PRO A 486 -13.43 -2.28 2.69
CA PRO A 486 -14.20 -2.45 1.46
C PRO A 486 -13.45 -3.31 0.44
N THR A 487 -14.19 -4.00 -0.43
CA THR A 487 -13.60 -4.75 -1.54
C THR A 487 -13.21 -3.82 -2.69
N ASP A 488 -12.37 -4.28 -3.62
CA ASP A 488 -12.01 -3.48 -4.80
C ASP A 488 -13.25 -3.11 -5.65
N ALA A 489 -14.22 -4.02 -5.77
CA ALA A 489 -15.48 -3.77 -6.47
C ALA A 489 -16.31 -2.66 -5.80
N GLU A 490 -16.36 -2.62 -4.46
CA GLU A 490 -17.00 -1.52 -3.73
C GLU A 490 -16.29 -0.17 -4.00
N MET A 491 -14.96 -0.17 -3.98
CA MET A 491 -14.15 1.02 -4.30
C MET A 491 -14.40 1.50 -5.74
N ALA A 492 -14.48 0.58 -6.70
CA ALA A 492 -14.79 0.85 -8.10
C ALA A 492 -16.18 1.49 -8.26
N ARG A 493 -17.18 0.94 -7.56
CA ARG A 493 -18.56 1.43 -7.58
C ARG A 493 -18.64 2.87 -7.08
N TRP A 494 -17.97 3.19 -5.97
CA TRP A 494 -17.91 4.56 -5.46
C TRP A 494 -17.25 5.51 -6.45
N LEU A 495 -16.15 5.10 -7.10
CA LEU A 495 -15.48 5.92 -8.10
C LEU A 495 -16.38 6.19 -9.31
N ALA A 496 -17.09 5.17 -9.81
CA ALA A 496 -18.02 5.32 -10.92
C ALA A 496 -19.16 6.31 -10.58
N LEU A 497 -19.70 6.23 -9.36
CA LEU A 497 -20.72 7.19 -8.89
C LEU A 497 -20.17 8.61 -8.78
N ASP A 498 -18.92 8.79 -8.33
CA ASP A 498 -18.28 10.10 -8.30
C ASP A 498 -18.03 10.66 -9.71
N LYS A 499 -17.60 9.82 -10.67
CA LYS A 499 -17.44 10.23 -12.07
C LYS A 499 -18.76 10.77 -12.65
N ILE A 500 -19.86 10.04 -12.44
CA ILE A 500 -21.20 10.46 -12.88
C ILE A 500 -21.59 11.78 -12.19
N TYR A 501 -21.43 11.87 -10.86
CA TYR A 501 -21.76 13.07 -10.10
C TYR A 501 -20.98 14.30 -10.59
N LEU A 502 -19.67 14.17 -10.80
CA LEU A 502 -18.82 15.26 -11.28
C LEU A 502 -19.19 15.68 -12.70
N LYS A 503 -19.45 14.72 -13.60
CA LYS A 503 -19.94 15.01 -14.96
C LYS A 503 -21.20 15.86 -14.90
N THR A 504 -22.22 15.41 -14.17
CA THR A 504 -23.49 16.11 -14.04
C THR A 504 -23.33 17.50 -13.41
N ASP A 505 -22.46 17.64 -12.41
CA ASP A 505 -22.16 18.95 -11.78
C ASP A 505 -21.47 19.90 -12.78
N VAL A 506 -20.50 19.43 -13.56
CA VAL A 506 -19.82 20.24 -14.59
C VAL A 506 -20.79 20.67 -15.69
N VAL A 507 -21.65 19.76 -16.18
CA VAL A 507 -22.68 20.05 -17.19
C VAL A 507 -23.62 21.16 -16.70
N LYS A 508 -24.16 21.01 -15.48
CA LYS A 508 -25.05 22.02 -14.87
C LYS A 508 -24.37 23.37 -14.70
N ARG A 509 -23.13 23.39 -14.18
CA ARG A 509 -22.37 24.64 -13.98
C ARG A 509 -21.93 25.28 -15.29
N ALA A 510 -21.84 24.52 -16.36
CA ALA A 510 -21.58 25.02 -17.71
C ALA A 510 -22.82 25.64 -18.36
N GLY A 511 -24.00 25.55 -17.73
CA GLY A 511 -25.27 25.98 -18.29
C GLY A 511 -25.72 25.11 -19.46
N LEU A 512 -25.24 23.86 -19.50
CA LEU A 512 -25.56 22.87 -20.52
C LEU A 512 -26.56 21.86 -19.97
N THR A 513 -27.25 21.20 -20.88
CA THR A 513 -28.05 20.01 -20.63
C THR A 513 -27.39 18.79 -21.26
N SER A 514 -27.82 17.58 -20.89
CA SER A 514 -27.24 16.35 -21.45
C SER A 514 -27.53 16.20 -22.95
N HIS A 515 -28.58 16.85 -23.49
CA HIS A 515 -28.84 16.89 -24.94
C HIS A 515 -27.98 17.91 -25.71
N ASP A 516 -27.36 18.89 -25.03
CA ASP A 516 -26.40 19.80 -25.66
C ASP A 516 -25.03 19.13 -25.90
N LEU A 517 -24.81 17.96 -25.30
CA LEU A 517 -23.60 17.18 -25.44
C LEU A 517 -23.68 16.31 -26.70
N VAL A 518 -22.69 16.45 -27.58
CA VAL A 518 -22.47 15.51 -28.67
C VAL A 518 -21.83 14.24 -28.11
N GLU A 519 -20.81 14.41 -27.28
CA GLU A 519 -20.08 13.33 -26.60
C GLU A 519 -19.38 13.87 -25.35
N HIS A 520 -18.98 12.99 -24.42
CA HIS A 520 -18.16 13.36 -23.27
C HIS A 520 -17.08 12.33 -23.02
N VAL A 521 -16.02 12.75 -22.33
CA VAL A 521 -14.90 11.89 -21.95
C VAL A 521 -14.52 12.19 -20.51
N VAL A 522 -14.37 11.14 -19.69
CA VAL A 522 -13.93 11.26 -18.29
C VAL A 522 -12.68 10.43 -18.08
N MET A 523 -11.55 11.10 -17.91
CA MET A 523 -10.27 10.49 -17.57
C MET A 523 -9.92 10.70 -16.10
N THR A 524 -9.24 9.72 -15.50
CA THR A 524 -8.81 9.78 -14.11
C THR A 524 -7.37 9.34 -13.94
N GLU A 525 -6.59 10.14 -13.22
CA GLU A 525 -5.24 9.81 -12.77
C GLU A 525 -5.13 9.94 -11.24
N GLY A 526 -4.11 9.33 -10.64
CA GLY A 526 -3.84 9.52 -9.21
C GLY A 526 -3.39 10.96 -8.95
N ALA A 527 -3.98 11.62 -7.96
CA ALA A 527 -3.53 12.95 -7.54
C ALA A 527 -2.14 12.88 -6.88
N LYS A 528 -1.42 14.00 -6.88
CA LYS A 528 -0.10 14.09 -6.23
C LYS A 528 -0.23 13.72 -4.73
N ASP A 529 0.74 12.96 -4.23
CA ASP A 529 0.79 12.49 -2.82
C ASP A 529 -0.39 11.58 -2.40
N ALA A 530 -1.23 11.11 -3.33
CA ALA A 530 -2.30 10.16 -3.02
C ALA A 530 -1.75 8.81 -2.55
N MET A 531 -2.42 8.19 -1.58
CA MET A 531 -2.16 6.79 -1.22
C MET A 531 -2.64 5.91 -2.37
N ARG A 532 -1.92 4.83 -2.62
CA ARG A 532 -2.21 3.90 -3.73
C ARG A 532 -2.43 2.50 -3.18
N ALA A 533 -3.40 1.77 -3.71
CA ALA A 533 -3.63 0.38 -3.36
C ALA A 533 -4.07 -0.44 -4.56
N ARG A 534 -3.72 -1.73 -4.60
CA ARG A 534 -4.10 -2.66 -5.69
C ARG A 534 -4.27 -4.08 -5.17
N VAL A 535 -5.22 -4.79 -5.77
CA VAL A 535 -5.38 -6.25 -5.70
C VAL A 535 -4.66 -6.89 -6.90
N PRO A 536 -4.00 -8.06 -6.77
CA PRO A 536 -3.37 -8.75 -7.89
C PRO A 536 -4.29 -8.83 -9.13
N HIS A 537 -3.74 -8.54 -10.31
CA HIS A 537 -4.39 -8.41 -11.62
C HIS A 537 -5.54 -7.38 -11.71
N GLY A 538 -5.87 -6.67 -10.63
CA GLY A 538 -6.88 -5.63 -10.59
C GLY A 538 -6.33 -4.24 -10.91
N PRO A 539 -7.22 -3.24 -11.13
CA PRO A 539 -6.82 -1.87 -11.38
C PRO A 539 -6.28 -1.15 -10.13
N PRO A 540 -5.38 -0.16 -10.29
CA PRO A 540 -4.90 0.64 -9.17
C PRO A 540 -6.00 1.58 -8.65
N ARG A 541 -6.12 1.68 -7.33
CA ARG A 541 -6.98 2.63 -6.63
C ARG A 541 -6.16 3.70 -5.94
N TYR A 542 -6.73 4.90 -5.81
CA TYR A 542 -6.07 6.05 -5.21
C TYR A 542 -6.95 6.69 -4.13
N SER A 543 -6.35 7.24 -3.08
CA SER A 543 -7.10 7.98 -2.05
C SER A 543 -7.55 9.37 -2.51
N SER A 544 -6.96 9.87 -3.59
CA SER A 544 -7.34 11.11 -4.27
C SER A 544 -7.08 10.96 -5.76
N TYR A 545 -7.99 11.46 -6.58
CA TYR A 545 -7.93 11.40 -8.04
C TYR A 545 -7.90 12.81 -8.62
N MET A 546 -7.17 12.97 -9.72
CA MET A 546 -7.36 14.09 -10.62
C MET A 546 -8.28 13.62 -11.75
N VAL A 547 -9.48 14.19 -11.82
CA VAL A 547 -10.52 13.86 -12.80
C VAL A 547 -10.51 14.94 -13.87
N GLN A 548 -10.33 14.55 -15.13
CA GLN A 548 -10.40 15.43 -16.29
C GLN A 548 -11.63 15.07 -17.12
N ILE A 549 -12.51 16.04 -17.29
CA ILE A 549 -13.80 15.87 -17.98
C ILE A 549 -13.78 16.76 -19.22
N PHE A 550 -13.93 16.16 -20.39
CA PHE A 550 -14.13 16.85 -21.65
C PHE A 550 -15.59 16.74 -22.06
N LEU A 551 -16.24 17.87 -22.29
CA LEU A 551 -17.60 17.97 -22.81
C LEU A 551 -17.51 18.49 -24.24
N LEU A 552 -17.91 17.66 -25.20
CA LEU A 552 -17.91 18.00 -26.62
C LEU A 552 -19.32 18.49 -26.98
N THR A 553 -19.42 19.75 -27.37
CA THR A 553 -20.69 20.42 -27.69
C THR A 553 -20.67 20.91 -29.12
N SER A 554 -21.83 21.25 -29.68
CA SER A 554 -21.92 21.89 -31.02
C SER A 554 -21.08 23.17 -31.14
N SER A 555 -20.80 23.86 -30.03
CA SER A 555 -20.05 25.12 -29.98
C SER A 555 -18.53 24.97 -29.77
N GLY A 556 -18.06 23.78 -29.40
CA GLY A 556 -16.66 23.56 -29.02
C GLY A 556 -16.49 22.56 -27.88
N VAL A 557 -15.26 22.47 -27.38
CA VAL A 557 -14.85 21.55 -26.32
C VAL A 557 -14.65 22.30 -25.01
N ARG A 558 -15.30 21.83 -23.94
CA ARG A 558 -15.10 22.34 -22.58
C ARG A 558 -14.33 21.31 -21.76
N GLU A 559 -13.25 21.75 -21.12
CA GLU A 559 -12.48 20.94 -20.19
C GLU A 559 -12.76 21.40 -18.76
N ALA A 560 -13.01 20.45 -17.87
CA ALA A 560 -12.99 20.66 -16.43
C ALA A 560 -12.02 19.68 -15.78
N ARG A 561 -11.03 20.21 -15.05
CA ARG A 561 -10.07 19.44 -14.26
C ARG A 561 -10.35 19.63 -12.79
N VAL A 562 -10.62 18.54 -12.07
CA VAL A 562 -11.08 18.56 -10.68
C VAL A 562 -10.25 17.58 -9.85
N GLU A 563 -9.81 18.01 -8.67
CA GLU A 563 -9.21 17.12 -7.68
C GLU A 563 -10.29 16.53 -6.78
N LEU A 564 -10.48 15.22 -6.85
CA LEU A 564 -11.45 14.45 -6.07
C LEU A 564 -10.74 13.79 -4.89
N ASP A 565 -11.07 14.20 -3.67
CA ASP A 565 -10.74 13.43 -2.47
C ASP A 565 -11.67 12.21 -2.41
N PHE A 566 -11.13 11.04 -2.75
CA PHE A 566 -11.89 9.79 -2.83
C PHE A 566 -12.37 9.32 -1.44
N LEU A 567 -11.74 9.75 -0.35
CA LEU A 567 -12.17 9.31 0.98
C LEU A 567 -13.41 10.08 1.43
N THR A 568 -13.48 11.37 1.09
CA THR A 568 -14.56 12.27 1.52
C THR A 568 -15.63 12.51 0.45
N GLY A 569 -15.33 12.25 -0.83
CA GLY A 569 -16.20 12.58 -1.96
C GLY A 569 -16.24 14.08 -2.29
N GLU A 570 -15.31 14.86 -1.73
CA GLU A 570 -15.19 16.30 -1.97
C GLU A 570 -14.40 16.60 -3.25
N ALA A 571 -14.91 17.51 -4.05
CA ALA A 571 -14.24 18.06 -5.23
C ALA A 571 -13.56 19.40 -4.89
N LYS A 572 -12.29 19.55 -5.26
CA LYS A 572 -11.45 20.72 -4.97
C LYS A 572 -10.69 21.16 -6.22
N ASN A 573 -10.17 22.38 -6.18
CA ASN A 573 -9.22 22.92 -7.16
C ASN A 573 -9.69 22.82 -8.63
N GLU A 574 -10.99 23.03 -8.87
CA GLU A 574 -11.58 22.98 -10.21
C GLU A 574 -10.95 24.04 -11.13
N ARG A 575 -10.45 23.60 -12.28
CA ARG A 575 -9.96 24.44 -13.37
C ARG A 575 -10.81 24.18 -14.60
N ARG A 576 -11.18 25.25 -15.32
CA ARG A 576 -12.01 25.17 -16.52
C ARG A 576 -11.32 25.82 -17.68
N ASN A 577 -11.31 25.13 -18.80
CA ASN A 577 -10.83 25.66 -20.07
C ASN A 577 -11.91 25.48 -21.14
N LEU A 578 -11.92 26.39 -22.12
CA LEU A 578 -12.79 26.33 -23.28
C LEU A 578 -11.90 26.39 -24.53
N PHE A 579 -12.09 25.44 -25.42
CA PHE A 579 -11.35 25.34 -26.67
C PHE A 579 -12.32 25.24 -27.84
N GLN A 580 -11.98 25.91 -28.94
CA GLN A 580 -12.62 25.64 -30.22
C GLN A 580 -12.06 24.34 -30.80
N TYR A 581 -12.83 23.64 -31.62
CA TYR A 581 -12.38 22.41 -32.27
C TYR A 581 -11.07 22.60 -33.07
N ASN A 582 -10.93 23.74 -33.73
CA ASN A 582 -9.74 24.08 -34.53
C ASN A 582 -8.51 24.45 -33.67
N ALA A 583 -8.67 24.55 -32.34
CA ALA A 583 -7.57 24.83 -31.43
C ALA A 583 -6.83 23.57 -30.97
N LEU A 584 -7.34 22.37 -31.29
CA LEU A 584 -6.68 21.10 -31.01
C LEU A 584 -5.66 20.82 -32.12
N ALA A 585 -4.37 20.79 -31.78
CA ALA A 585 -3.29 20.61 -32.75
C ALA A 585 -2.93 19.13 -32.93
N SER A 586 -2.84 18.38 -31.82
CA SER A 586 -2.58 16.94 -31.86
C SER A 586 -3.00 16.27 -30.55
N ALA A 587 -3.50 15.05 -30.65
CA ALA A 587 -3.55 14.10 -29.53
C ALA A 587 -2.39 13.12 -29.72
N THR A 588 -1.56 12.92 -28.70
CA THR A 588 -0.40 12.04 -28.81
C THR A 588 -0.26 11.22 -27.55
N VAL A 589 0.00 9.93 -27.72
CA VAL A 589 0.28 9.05 -26.61
C VAL A 589 1.77 8.78 -26.56
N THR A 590 2.40 9.22 -25.49
CA THR A 590 3.83 8.95 -25.25
C THR A 590 3.97 7.77 -24.30
N GLU A 591 4.66 6.74 -24.76
CA GLU A 591 5.00 5.57 -23.95
C GLU A 591 6.37 5.79 -23.33
N SER A 592 6.42 5.76 -22.00
CA SER A 592 7.67 5.79 -21.25
C SER A 592 7.97 4.39 -20.77
N GLY A 593 8.99 3.77 -21.38
CA GLY A 593 9.40 2.41 -21.09
C GLY A 593 10.83 2.11 -21.55
N MET A 594 11.38 1.00 -21.08
CA MET A 594 12.70 0.53 -21.46
C MET A 594 12.53 -0.77 -22.25
N ARG A 595 12.86 -0.77 -23.54
CA ARG A 595 12.94 -2.00 -24.34
C ARG A 595 14.29 -2.63 -24.07
N THR A 596 14.28 -3.83 -23.50
CA THR A 596 15.51 -4.61 -23.27
C THR A 596 15.36 -5.96 -23.94
N THR A 597 16.23 -6.27 -24.89
CA THR A 597 16.38 -7.63 -25.41
C THR A 597 17.01 -8.51 -24.35
N LYS A 598 16.36 -9.59 -23.94
CA LYS A 598 16.90 -10.57 -22.99
C LYS A 598 17.17 -11.88 -23.74
N GLY A 599 18.45 -12.25 -23.81
CA GLY A 599 18.91 -13.50 -24.44
C GLY A 599 20.25 -13.33 -25.18
N GLU A 600 21.10 -14.37 -25.16
CA GLU A 600 22.26 -14.52 -26.05
C GLU A 600 21.96 -15.67 -27.04
N GLY A 601 22.00 -15.38 -28.35
CA GLY A 601 21.74 -16.37 -29.41
C GLY A 601 20.37 -16.21 -30.10
N PRO A 602 19.94 -17.18 -30.93
CA PRO A 602 18.71 -17.09 -31.75
C PRO A 602 17.39 -17.11 -30.96
N GLN A 603 17.45 -17.10 -29.63
CA GLN A 603 16.31 -16.94 -28.72
C GLN A 603 16.40 -15.60 -27.98
N THR A 604 16.32 -14.50 -28.75
CA THR A 604 16.21 -13.16 -28.17
C THR A 604 14.73 -12.86 -27.93
N GLU A 605 14.30 -12.74 -26.67
CA GLU A 605 12.99 -12.17 -26.35
C GLU A 605 13.15 -10.66 -26.17
N GLU A 606 12.41 -9.87 -26.95
CA GLU A 606 12.24 -8.45 -26.66
C GLU A 606 11.37 -8.31 -25.41
N VAL A 607 11.98 -7.90 -24.29
CA VAL A 607 11.26 -7.58 -23.06
C VAL A 607 11.02 -6.08 -23.04
N GLU A 608 9.81 -5.68 -23.44
CA GLU A 608 9.36 -4.28 -23.36
C GLU A 608 8.87 -3.97 -21.94
N ARG A 609 9.59 -3.10 -21.23
CA ARG A 609 9.22 -2.66 -19.87
C ARG A 609 8.54 -1.30 -19.89
N LEU A 610 7.22 -1.28 -20.10
CA LEU A 610 6.43 -0.05 -20.07
C LEU A 610 6.17 0.39 -18.62
N ARG A 611 6.66 1.58 -18.24
CA ARG A 611 6.50 2.14 -16.89
C ARG A 611 5.28 3.04 -16.78
N SER A 612 5.03 3.86 -17.80
CA SER A 612 3.87 4.76 -17.83
C SER A 612 3.48 5.11 -19.26
N ARG A 613 2.17 5.31 -19.50
CA ARG A 613 1.63 5.97 -20.68
C ARG A 613 1.22 7.36 -20.30
N THR A 614 1.70 8.33 -21.03
CA THR A 614 1.33 9.71 -20.84
C THR A 614 0.55 10.14 -22.07
N PHE A 615 -0.77 10.29 -21.89
CA PHE A 615 -1.61 10.92 -22.88
C PHE A 615 -1.34 12.42 -22.85
N ARG A 616 -0.97 12.99 -24.00
CA ARG A 616 -0.72 14.42 -24.16
C ARG A 616 -1.60 14.96 -25.28
N LEU A 617 -2.50 15.87 -24.93
CA LEU A 617 -3.23 16.67 -25.90
C LEU A 617 -2.52 18.01 -26.05
N SER A 618 -2.09 18.35 -27.26
CA SER A 618 -1.43 19.60 -27.58
C SER A 618 -2.40 20.52 -28.30
N LEU A 619 -2.52 21.73 -27.79
CA LEU A 619 -3.33 22.80 -28.36
C LEU A 619 -2.44 23.67 -29.26
N VAL A 620 -3.06 24.30 -30.27
CA VAL A 620 -2.38 25.20 -31.24
C VAL A 620 -1.70 26.38 -30.55
N ASN A 621 -2.18 26.76 -29.36
CA ASN A 621 -1.59 27.83 -28.53
C ASN A 621 -0.34 27.39 -27.73
N GLY A 622 0.15 26.16 -27.91
CA GLY A 622 1.30 25.61 -27.20
C GLY A 622 1.00 25.09 -25.79
N GLN A 623 -0.26 25.09 -25.34
CA GLN A 623 -0.63 24.44 -24.09
C GLN A 623 -0.74 22.92 -24.27
N HIS A 624 -0.28 22.17 -23.26
CA HIS A 624 -0.35 20.72 -23.23
C HIS A 624 -1.20 20.25 -22.05
N LEU A 625 -2.19 19.42 -22.33
CA LEU A 625 -2.94 18.69 -21.32
C LEU A 625 -2.36 17.29 -21.22
N THR A 626 -2.03 16.88 -19.99
CA THR A 626 -1.34 15.63 -19.73
C THR A 626 -2.14 14.80 -18.74
N VAL A 627 -2.39 13.53 -19.09
CA VAL A 627 -2.94 12.50 -18.21
C VAL A 627 -1.96 11.34 -18.17
N VAL A 628 -1.62 10.87 -16.97
CA VAL A 628 -0.69 9.73 -16.81
C VAL A 628 -1.45 8.48 -16.39
N ALA A 629 -1.42 7.45 -17.24
CA ALA A 629 -1.73 6.07 -16.86
C ALA A 629 -0.44 5.36 -16.47
N GLU A 630 -0.29 5.02 -15.20
CA GLU A 630 0.91 4.37 -14.69
C GLU A 630 0.72 2.87 -14.50
N ASN A 631 1.73 2.09 -14.91
CA ASN A 631 1.84 0.70 -14.53
C ASN A 631 2.27 0.59 -13.06
N PHE A 632 1.60 -0.27 -12.27
CA PHE A 632 1.94 -0.46 -10.86
C PHE A 632 2.61 -1.80 -10.61
N ARG A 633 3.94 -1.78 -10.46
CA ARG A 633 4.73 -2.94 -10.07
C ARG A 633 5.11 -2.90 -8.60
N SER A 634 4.93 -4.02 -7.89
CA SER A 634 5.55 -4.20 -6.58
C SER A 634 7.04 -4.39 -6.78
N LYS A 635 7.87 -3.54 -6.15
CA LYS A 635 9.34 -3.72 -6.15
C LYS A 635 9.79 -5.02 -5.46
N PHE A 636 8.86 -5.68 -4.76
CA PHE A 636 9.14 -6.87 -3.95
C PHE A 636 8.63 -8.17 -4.57
N ASP A 637 7.90 -8.12 -5.69
CA ASP A 637 7.33 -9.31 -6.33
C ASP A 637 7.37 -9.18 -7.86
N ASP A 638 8.48 -9.64 -8.43
CA ASP A 638 8.79 -9.54 -9.85
C ASP A 638 8.22 -10.70 -10.67
N THR A 639 7.58 -11.69 -10.02
CA THR A 639 7.39 -13.04 -10.59
C THR A 639 5.95 -13.44 -10.92
N LEU A 640 4.93 -12.70 -10.47
CA LEU A 640 3.54 -13.16 -10.56
C LEU A 640 2.70 -12.55 -11.69
N GLU A 641 3.07 -11.39 -12.25
CA GLU A 641 2.18 -10.63 -13.14
C GLU A 641 2.89 -10.13 -14.41
N ASN A 642 2.18 -10.21 -15.55
CA ASN A 642 2.65 -9.70 -16.82
C ASN A 642 2.51 -8.16 -16.88
N GLU A 643 3.61 -7.46 -17.13
CA GLU A 643 3.64 -5.99 -17.17
C GLU A 643 2.67 -5.40 -18.19
N SER A 644 2.54 -6.03 -19.36
CA SER A 644 1.66 -5.57 -20.44
C SER A 644 0.18 -5.67 -20.04
N GLU A 645 -0.21 -6.71 -19.30
CA GLU A 645 -1.58 -6.87 -18.82
C GLU A 645 -1.93 -5.83 -17.75
N LEU A 646 -1.05 -5.63 -16.76
CA LEU A 646 -1.23 -4.62 -15.71
C LEU A 646 -1.38 -3.22 -16.29
N PHE A 647 -0.63 -2.94 -17.34
CA PHE A 647 -0.69 -1.68 -18.05
C PHE A 647 -2.03 -1.48 -18.78
N LEU A 648 -2.52 -2.50 -19.48
CA LEU A 648 -3.85 -2.46 -20.12
C LEU A 648 -4.97 -2.24 -19.08
N VAL A 649 -4.89 -2.91 -17.94
CA VAL A 649 -5.82 -2.72 -16.81
C VAL A 649 -5.79 -1.28 -16.29
N ALA A 650 -4.60 -0.69 -16.15
CA ALA A 650 -4.46 0.71 -15.74
C ALA A 650 -5.04 1.68 -16.80
N LEU A 651 -4.82 1.40 -18.08
CA LEU A 651 -5.33 2.21 -19.19
C LEU A 651 -6.87 2.21 -19.22
N GLN A 652 -7.49 1.04 -19.09
CA GLN A 652 -8.96 0.89 -19.05
C GLN A 652 -9.57 1.62 -17.87
N SER A 653 -9.06 1.37 -16.67
CA SER A 653 -9.60 1.98 -15.45
C SER A 653 -9.41 3.51 -15.41
N SER A 654 -8.38 4.04 -16.08
CA SER A 654 -8.14 5.47 -16.22
C SER A 654 -9.09 6.17 -17.19
N GLY A 655 -9.78 5.44 -18.08
CA GLY A 655 -10.61 6.00 -19.14
C GLY A 655 -9.83 6.52 -20.36
N ILE A 656 -8.50 6.36 -20.39
CA ILE A 656 -7.68 6.81 -21.53
C ILE A 656 -7.95 5.96 -22.78
N GLU A 657 -8.23 4.67 -22.62
CA GLU A 657 -8.52 3.77 -23.77
C GLU A 657 -9.75 4.23 -24.55
N SER A 658 -10.81 4.68 -23.88
CA SER A 658 -12.02 5.21 -24.52
C SER A 658 -11.90 6.67 -24.94
N ALA A 659 -11.14 7.48 -24.20
CA ALA A 659 -10.89 8.89 -24.53
C ALA A 659 -10.13 9.09 -25.84
N LEU A 660 -9.15 8.22 -26.09
CA LEU A 660 -8.14 8.44 -27.11
C LEU A 660 -8.73 8.49 -28.53
N PRO A 661 -9.51 7.50 -29.00
CA PRO A 661 -10.07 7.52 -30.35
C PRO A 661 -10.95 8.75 -30.60
N ILE A 662 -11.72 9.16 -29.58
CA ILE A 662 -12.59 10.34 -29.64
C ILE A 662 -11.73 11.59 -29.83
N LEU A 663 -10.75 11.83 -28.96
CA LEU A 663 -9.92 13.03 -29.03
C LEU A 663 -9.00 13.07 -30.26
N GLU A 664 -8.52 11.91 -30.73
CA GLU A 664 -7.78 11.80 -31.99
C GLU A 664 -8.66 12.15 -33.19
N SER A 665 -9.90 11.64 -33.23
CA SER A 665 -10.85 11.96 -34.30
C SER A 665 -11.21 13.45 -34.31
N VAL A 666 -11.38 14.04 -33.14
CA VAL A 666 -11.65 15.48 -33.00
C VAL A 666 -10.46 16.32 -33.47
N ALA A 667 -9.23 15.94 -33.10
CA ALA A 667 -8.02 16.64 -33.53
C ALA A 667 -7.78 16.50 -35.05
N ALA A 668 -8.14 15.36 -35.65
CA ALA A 668 -7.98 15.12 -37.08
C ALA A 668 -9.06 15.83 -37.94
N GLU A 669 -10.29 15.89 -37.45
CA GLU A 669 -11.45 16.36 -38.23
C GLU A 669 -11.88 17.80 -37.89
N GLY A 670 -11.45 18.34 -36.75
CA GLY A 670 -11.77 19.70 -36.32
C GLY A 670 -13.29 19.91 -36.19
N ALA A 671 -13.80 21.04 -36.69
CA ALA A 671 -15.24 21.35 -36.60
C ALA A 671 -16.14 20.41 -37.43
N GLU A 672 -15.62 19.76 -38.48
CA GLU A 672 -16.38 18.79 -39.30
C GLU A 672 -16.70 17.50 -38.54
N TRP A 673 -15.99 17.25 -37.44
CA TRP A 673 -16.15 16.07 -36.61
C TRP A 673 -17.61 15.82 -36.21
N ILE A 674 -18.34 16.87 -35.82
CA ILE A 674 -19.75 16.74 -35.38
C ILE A 674 -20.62 16.16 -36.51
N THR A 675 -20.45 16.67 -37.73
CA THR A 675 -21.24 16.22 -38.89
C THR A 675 -20.88 14.78 -39.24
N ARG A 676 -19.58 14.44 -39.22
CA ARG A 676 -19.13 13.06 -39.46
C ARG A 676 -19.57 12.10 -38.38
N GLU A 677 -19.61 12.52 -37.12
CA GLU A 677 -20.12 11.72 -36.01
C GLU A 677 -21.62 11.44 -36.17
N GLN A 678 -22.40 12.43 -36.58
CA GLN A 678 -23.81 12.21 -36.94
C GLN A 678 -23.96 11.23 -38.12
N GLU A 679 -23.09 11.30 -39.13
CA GLU A 679 -23.08 10.32 -40.23
C GLU A 679 -22.67 8.92 -39.77
N ARG A 680 -21.73 8.79 -38.84
CA ARG A 680 -21.34 7.50 -38.24
C ARG A 680 -22.51 6.88 -37.49
N ARG A 681 -23.25 7.67 -36.68
CA ARG A 681 -24.47 7.21 -35.99
C ARG A 681 -25.55 6.77 -36.96
N ARG A 682 -25.76 7.51 -38.07
CA ARG A 682 -26.71 7.11 -39.13
C ARG A 682 -26.27 5.83 -39.84
N ARG A 683 -24.98 5.63 -40.09
CA ARG A 683 -24.45 4.38 -40.67
C ARG A 683 -24.68 3.21 -39.73
N TRP A 684 -24.35 3.38 -38.45
CA TRP A 684 -24.63 2.37 -37.42
C TRP A 684 -26.12 1.97 -37.39
N SER A 685 -27.04 2.95 -37.45
CA SER A 685 -28.49 2.66 -37.54
C SER A 685 -28.89 1.80 -38.74
N ARG A 686 -28.20 1.97 -39.87
CA ARG A 686 -28.44 1.21 -41.11
C ARG A 686 -27.84 -0.19 -41.05
N ASP A 687 -26.63 -0.32 -40.53
CA ASP A 687 -25.90 -1.59 -40.44
C ASP A 687 -26.52 -2.54 -39.41
N TRP A 688 -27.34 -2.01 -38.50
CA TRP A 688 -28.16 -2.79 -37.59
C TRP A 688 -29.28 -3.55 -38.32
N SER A 689 -29.00 -4.77 -38.78
CA SER A 689 -29.99 -5.73 -39.26
C SER A 689 -30.44 -6.67 -38.13
N GLU A 690 -31.75 -6.72 -37.85
CA GLU A 690 -32.34 -7.65 -36.85
C GLU A 690 -32.30 -9.12 -37.29
#